data_AF-A0A346R0D0-F1
#
_entry.id   AF-A0A346R0D0-F1
#
_cell.length_a   1.000
_cell.length_b   1.000
_cell.length_c   1.000
_cell.angle_alpha   90.00
_cell.angle_beta   90.00
_cell.angle_gamma   90.00
#
_symmetry.space_group_name_H-M   'P 1'
#
loop_
_entity.id
_entity.type
_entity.pdbx_description
1 polymer ?
#
loop_
_entity_poly.entity_id
_entity_poly.type
_entity_poly.pdbx_seq_one_letter_code
_entity_poly.pdbx_strand_id
1 'polypeptide(L)'
;MEAKTMKRDRFFAPDILRIFSHPVIRTWRTAALAAALAGLSAVPAAAQQAPKDIGVSGILYLEPGGTETSAGEVMEIELPDVKVDLLLGGKVVANSAVTQLNGYFRTTAPAPGTYQICWNLGGQRSCNRPFALRDKAEALGRIGTRYKGAFVYGTVLTGDDRPCWVNDSFFGLDVSTEVRGGGHRTRANTQGEYALIGPAAQATFRLAAMCEKSDVSQVVTLGNGPMRRDLGFANRAPQITSVAATDGAKFVTRSTMGSNLKIISSNRDPDGDTVEYIWRTAAPSVSVLSGGNAATEEWKLPSTNGRESVYVMARDGNGGFNYKRFEMQVGDNQIDLSGVAVDETTGNPVPMAIVSSGGASTVTDANGWFRLTTAPRPDDRYVLNISHPNYALMSRVYDRSAYGNTYQMVRAQVTTGSGKSDLIIEDTRSSGPCGASPKGERSRVKRLAQRRFRHDLEGVPGKQDTSREEKPTDERPRDDSGAQQDPREVEAALRVTLKEQQECERRGAQIVVRAGTLVDSNGETWTGAVRASVATLNPARRALPGDYRAITAGGDQAEMLSFGAVYAEFTDLMGNKLNLRPGKTAEVLTPISGFQNPTAKDTIALWSYDEDTGFWMEEGKAEKVMTPTGPAYRAEVEHFSTINMDVAGNDPALATCVRLEIDAAFNGWSNLVLRAYVSYNGDSVQTKETALDNAQYHAIYRIPYGNGFPPNTLRLELRGTSNGEELVLLDDIINTDARPKMTGNDLWPPYPYTECGDPILLTPEPGVVPAYGDLDATGRPAFLSGPFGQFNPSDGAQQVVDYYIALDPGGLKDTLGEWWQVNGFGADGLGAGNPSYVNQAYLNNNDLGFGRDMHCLQSGADVACYVTNYGLPDQNPNNADAAENKDPAQRGATVAMEYDASAPAAERVQFYVFGGGVAGSPRINFADLDGLGPKPVPFLCAVCHGGDSQLNASNTVNHARFREFDLPSFRYSGDRGWDFGQATLNAGELANFANLNELVRNSVDNNTPIADLIDAWYPLGFAGGPAPVQPAVPAGWVGHENDYHEVYGQSCRTCHVARDGGFALVFDDFNDFSFTSYAVCGSGNPKLRFMPNAYVTYKNFWVDALRVAQYETIVGVAAGTCNDP
;
A
#
# COMPACT_ATOMS: atom_id res chain seq x y z
N MET A 1 51.57 22.87 11.24
CA MET A 1 52.97 22.69 11.68
C MET A 1 53.08 23.00 13.17
N GLU A 2 54.17 22.59 13.80
CA GLU A 2 54.69 23.05 15.10
C GLU A 2 53.75 23.11 16.33
N ALA A 3 53.95 22.12 17.22
CA ALA A 3 53.58 22.22 18.63
C ALA A 3 54.56 23.13 19.41
N LYS A 4 54.32 23.34 20.73
CA LYS A 4 55.03 22.60 21.82
C LYS A 4 55.23 23.42 23.13
N THR A 5 54.64 22.94 24.24
CA THR A 5 55.12 23.11 25.65
C THR A 5 55.10 24.54 26.28
N MET A 6 55.32 24.80 27.59
CA MET A 6 55.98 24.03 28.67
C MET A 6 55.67 24.54 30.11
N LYS A 7 55.99 23.72 31.14
CA LYS A 7 56.26 24.04 32.59
C LYS A 7 55.04 24.23 33.54
N ARG A 8 55.09 24.04 34.88
CA ARG A 8 55.93 23.36 35.93
C ARG A 8 55.15 23.46 37.27
N ASP A 9 55.41 22.87 38.45
CA ASP A 9 56.38 21.92 39.10
C ASP A 9 55.74 21.51 40.49
N ARG A 10 56.41 20.65 41.32
CA ARG A 10 56.27 20.50 42.81
C ARG A 10 55.08 19.65 43.34
N PHE A 11 55.21 18.81 44.39
CA PHE A 11 56.39 18.22 45.09
C PHE A 11 56.00 17.00 45.99
N PHE A 12 56.99 16.15 46.29
CA PHE A 12 57.15 15.20 47.43
C PHE A 12 56.28 13.93 47.56
N ALA A 13 56.99 12.80 47.75
CA ALA A 13 56.58 11.59 48.47
C ALA A 13 57.35 11.51 49.82
N PRO A 14 57.17 10.48 50.68
CA PRO A 14 58.03 9.27 50.54
C PRO A 14 57.48 7.91 51.07
N ASP A 15 57.86 6.80 50.40
CA ASP A 15 58.54 5.58 50.94
C ASP A 15 57.91 4.71 52.11
N ILE A 16 58.12 3.37 52.27
CA ILE A 16 59.07 2.39 51.65
C ILE A 16 58.77 0.87 51.96
N LEU A 17 59.45 -0.08 51.26
CA LEU A 17 59.61 -1.56 51.53
C LEU A 17 58.32 -2.46 51.47
N ARG A 18 58.24 -3.70 50.91
CA ARG A 18 58.93 -4.53 49.85
C ARG A 18 58.05 -5.84 49.63
N ILE A 19 58.34 -6.96 48.95
CA ILE A 19 59.58 -7.63 48.46
C ILE A 19 59.41 -8.51 47.16
N PHE A 20 59.96 -9.73 47.10
CA PHE A 20 60.12 -10.72 45.99
C PHE A 20 58.92 -11.70 45.76
N SER A 21 58.83 -12.54 44.70
CA SER A 21 59.90 -13.17 43.88
C SER A 21 59.59 -13.60 42.41
N HIS A 22 60.48 -13.19 41.48
CA HIS A 22 61.18 -13.94 40.40
C HIS A 22 60.46 -14.67 39.21
N PRO A 23 60.89 -14.42 37.93
CA PRO A 23 60.47 -15.14 36.71
C PRO A 23 61.59 -15.89 35.92
N VAL A 24 61.21 -16.62 34.85
CA VAL A 24 62.09 -17.42 33.93
C VAL A 24 61.74 -17.17 32.43
N ILE A 25 62.55 -17.65 31.46
CA ILE A 25 62.86 -16.95 30.19
C ILE A 25 63.11 -17.91 28.96
N ARG A 26 62.95 -17.39 27.71
CA ARG A 26 63.46 -17.83 26.35
C ARG A 26 62.68 -18.80 25.39
N THR A 27 61.83 -18.22 24.54
CA THR A 27 61.95 -18.02 23.05
C THR A 27 62.62 -19.02 22.05
N TRP A 28 62.02 -19.05 20.82
CA TRP A 28 62.59 -19.17 19.44
C TRP A 28 62.70 -20.52 18.66
N ARG A 29 62.08 -20.51 17.45
CA ARG A 29 62.54 -20.96 16.10
C ARG A 29 62.06 -22.27 15.40
N THR A 30 61.55 -22.03 14.17
CA THR A 30 61.66 -22.81 12.91
C THR A 30 60.85 -24.11 12.71
N ALA A 31 60.71 -24.52 11.45
CA ALA A 31 59.70 -25.44 10.94
C ALA A 31 60.26 -26.42 9.87
N ALA A 32 59.36 -27.28 9.37
CA ALA A 32 59.43 -28.11 8.15
C ALA A 32 60.04 -29.53 8.21
N LEU A 33 59.31 -30.43 7.53
CA LEU A 33 59.66 -31.77 7.00
C LEU A 33 60.30 -32.83 7.93
N ALA A 34 59.46 -33.79 8.34
CA ALA A 34 59.75 -35.22 8.17
C ALA A 34 58.42 -36.00 8.08
N ALA A 35 58.18 -36.70 6.98
CA ALA A 35 57.02 -37.58 6.81
C ALA A 35 57.47 -38.94 6.29
N ALA A 36 57.11 -40.04 6.99
CA ALA A 36 56.88 -41.37 6.43
C ALA A 36 56.58 -42.45 7.51
N LEU A 37 55.56 -43.26 7.23
CA LEU A 37 55.38 -44.68 7.60
C LEU A 37 55.02 -45.11 9.05
N ALA A 38 54.01 -45.99 9.09
CA ALA A 38 53.48 -46.81 10.20
C ALA A 38 52.87 -46.09 11.43
N GLY A 39 51.65 -46.42 11.88
CA GLY A 39 50.62 -47.27 11.27
C GLY A 39 49.56 -47.80 12.23
N LEU A 40 48.30 -47.86 11.75
CA LEU A 40 47.11 -48.54 12.30
C LEU A 40 46.33 -47.91 13.47
N SER A 41 45.00 -47.87 13.25
CA SER A 41 43.89 -47.87 14.21
C SER A 41 43.84 -46.81 15.32
N ALA A 42 43.35 -45.61 14.96
CA ALA A 42 42.39 -44.87 15.79
C ALA A 42 41.35 -44.22 14.85
N VAL A 43 40.07 -44.57 14.99
CA VAL A 43 38.97 -43.86 14.32
C VAL A 43 38.67 -42.61 15.14
N PRO A 44 38.62 -41.39 14.55
CA PRO A 44 38.12 -40.23 15.26
C PRO A 44 36.66 -40.48 15.63
N ALA A 45 36.31 -40.39 16.92
CA ALA A 45 34.91 -40.32 17.30
C ALA A 45 34.29 -39.11 16.58
N ALA A 46 33.15 -39.31 15.91
CA ALA A 46 32.45 -38.22 15.26
C ALA A 46 32.16 -37.12 16.30
N ALA A 47 32.47 -35.86 15.96
CA ALA A 47 32.08 -34.74 16.79
C ALA A 47 30.55 -34.75 16.88
N GLN A 48 30.01 -35.10 18.05
CA GLN A 48 28.57 -35.03 18.27
C GLN A 48 28.16 -33.56 18.13
N GLN A 49 27.33 -33.27 17.13
CA GLN A 49 26.63 -32.00 17.06
C GLN A 49 25.95 -31.74 18.41
N ALA A 50 25.98 -30.48 18.85
CA ALA A 50 25.12 -30.05 19.95
C ALA A 50 23.67 -30.44 19.60
N PRO A 51 22.87 -30.92 20.57
CA PRO A 51 21.49 -31.30 20.29
C PRO A 51 20.76 -30.11 19.66
N LYS A 52 20.17 -30.34 18.48
CA LYS A 52 19.33 -29.35 17.81
C LYS A 52 18.06 -29.20 18.65
N ASP A 53 17.92 -28.06 19.31
CA ASP A 53 16.68 -27.67 19.98
C ASP A 53 15.57 -27.58 18.93
N ILE A 54 14.56 -28.45 19.03
CA ILE A 54 13.46 -28.56 18.05
C ILE A 54 12.33 -27.62 18.47
N GLY A 55 11.86 -26.77 17.56
CA GLY A 55 10.78 -25.83 17.85
C GLY A 55 9.42 -26.48 18.09
N VAL A 56 8.73 -26.02 19.12
CA VAL A 56 7.32 -26.34 19.41
C VAL A 56 6.55 -25.04 19.61
N SER A 57 5.44 -24.87 18.90
CA SER A 57 4.59 -23.67 19.00
C SER A 57 3.09 -24.01 18.95
N GLY A 58 2.24 -23.05 19.32
CA GLY A 58 0.78 -23.19 19.23
C GLY A 58 0.05 -21.98 19.82
N ILE A 59 -1.28 -21.98 19.76
CA ILE A 59 -2.16 -20.97 20.36
C ILE A 59 -2.99 -21.64 21.45
N LEU A 60 -3.01 -21.10 22.67
CA LEU A 60 -3.84 -21.61 23.77
C LEU A 60 -5.14 -20.78 23.86
N TYR A 61 -6.29 -21.43 23.75
CA TYR A 61 -7.60 -20.78 23.84
C TYR A 61 -8.56 -21.52 24.79
N LEU A 62 -9.50 -20.78 25.37
CA LEU A 62 -10.53 -21.27 26.28
C LEU A 62 -11.86 -21.45 25.56
N GLU A 63 -12.46 -22.61 25.72
CA GLU A 63 -13.84 -22.90 25.36
C GLU A 63 -14.74 -22.67 26.62
N PRO A 64 -15.55 -21.61 26.68
CA PRO A 64 -16.47 -21.36 27.78
C PRO A 64 -17.66 -22.33 27.67
N GLY A 65 -17.58 -23.44 28.41
CA GLY A 65 -18.53 -24.55 28.30
C GLY A 65 -19.98 -24.17 28.64
N GLY A 66 -20.79 -23.99 27.59
CA GLY A 66 -22.25 -23.88 27.61
C GLY A 66 -22.86 -24.65 26.44
N THR A 67 -24.19 -24.81 26.43
CA THR A 67 -24.92 -25.30 25.26
C THR A 67 -24.88 -24.28 24.12
N GLU A 68 -25.04 -24.77 22.90
CA GLU A 68 -25.22 -23.98 21.67
C GLU A 68 -25.98 -22.67 21.91
N THR A 69 -25.40 -21.56 21.44
CA THR A 69 -26.16 -20.32 21.27
C THR A 69 -27.29 -20.53 20.27
N SER A 70 -28.28 -19.64 20.21
CA SER A 70 -29.35 -19.72 19.18
C SER A 70 -28.87 -19.52 17.73
N ALA A 71 -27.56 -19.34 17.51
CA ALA A 71 -26.88 -19.33 16.22
C ALA A 71 -25.95 -20.55 15.99
N GLY A 72 -25.73 -21.42 17.00
CA GLY A 72 -24.88 -22.61 16.92
C GLY A 72 -23.39 -22.39 17.24
N GLU A 73 -23.00 -21.19 17.66
CA GLU A 73 -21.60 -20.79 17.82
C GLU A 73 -21.02 -21.05 19.21
N VAL A 74 -19.72 -21.38 19.23
CA VAL A 74 -18.85 -21.44 20.42
C VAL A 74 -17.79 -20.35 20.29
N MET A 75 -17.73 -19.46 21.29
CA MET A 75 -16.70 -18.42 21.39
C MET A 75 -15.37 -19.02 21.85
N GLU A 76 -14.28 -18.85 21.10
CA GLU A 76 -12.94 -19.37 21.44
C GLU A 76 -12.01 -18.25 21.93
N ILE A 77 -11.88 -18.10 23.25
CA ILE A 77 -11.16 -16.96 23.84
C ILE A 77 -9.67 -17.26 23.93
N GLU A 78 -8.85 -16.57 23.13
CA GLU A 78 -7.40 -16.68 23.20
C GLU A 78 -6.86 -16.15 24.54
N LEU A 79 -5.97 -16.91 25.18
CA LEU A 79 -5.60 -16.70 26.59
C LEU A 79 -4.21 -16.04 26.76
N PRO A 80 -4.11 -14.76 27.13
CA PRO A 80 -2.83 -14.12 27.46
C PRO A 80 -2.27 -14.52 28.83
N ASP A 81 -0.95 -14.33 28.99
CA ASP A 81 -0.20 -14.46 30.26
C ASP A 81 -0.22 -15.86 30.93
N VAL A 82 -0.64 -16.90 30.20
CA VAL A 82 -0.68 -18.28 30.71
C VAL A 82 0.69 -18.94 30.56
N LYS A 83 1.22 -19.47 31.66
CA LYS A 83 2.45 -20.27 31.66
C LYS A 83 2.20 -21.66 31.03
N VAL A 84 3.03 -22.02 30.06
CA VAL A 84 2.98 -23.27 29.30
C VAL A 84 4.28 -24.06 29.52
N ASP A 85 4.17 -25.28 30.04
CA ASP A 85 5.27 -26.21 30.27
C ASP A 85 5.31 -27.30 29.19
N LEU A 86 6.48 -27.54 28.59
CA LEU A 86 6.74 -28.70 27.73
C LEU A 86 7.26 -29.88 28.57
N LEU A 87 6.59 -31.03 28.47
CA LEU A 87 6.88 -32.23 29.25
C LEU A 87 7.32 -33.42 28.36
N LEU A 88 8.35 -34.13 28.81
CA LEU A 88 8.78 -35.44 28.30
C LEU A 88 8.68 -36.46 29.44
N GLY A 89 7.97 -37.57 29.23
CA GLY A 89 7.81 -38.62 30.25
C GLY A 89 7.23 -38.12 31.58
N GLY A 90 6.39 -37.08 31.56
CA GLY A 90 5.78 -36.46 32.75
C GLY A 90 6.67 -35.47 33.51
N LYS A 91 7.90 -35.20 33.06
CA LYS A 91 8.79 -34.17 33.62
C LYS A 91 8.84 -32.95 32.70
N VAL A 92 8.90 -31.74 33.27
CA VAL A 92 9.21 -30.53 32.49
C VAL A 92 10.68 -30.62 32.06
N VAL A 93 10.96 -30.36 30.77
CA VAL A 93 12.31 -30.56 30.18
C VAL A 93 12.84 -29.39 29.35
N ALA A 94 12.13 -28.27 29.32
CA ALA A 94 12.50 -27.09 28.54
C ALA A 94 12.11 -25.80 29.27
N ASN A 95 12.53 -24.67 28.71
CA ASN A 95 12.08 -23.35 29.15
C ASN A 95 10.56 -23.22 28.96
N SER A 96 9.84 -23.01 30.07
CA SER A 96 8.41 -22.73 30.05
C SER A 96 8.12 -21.46 29.26
N ALA A 97 7.21 -21.53 28.31
CA ALA A 97 6.71 -20.35 27.61
C ALA A 97 5.66 -19.61 28.46
N VAL A 98 5.38 -18.36 28.09
CA VAL A 98 4.21 -17.61 28.52
C VAL A 98 3.46 -17.20 27.25
N THR A 99 2.14 -17.27 27.25
CA THR A 99 1.34 -16.89 26.08
C THR A 99 1.31 -15.37 25.88
N GLN A 100 1.44 -14.96 24.60
CA GLN A 100 1.31 -13.57 24.15
C GLN A 100 -0.16 -13.11 24.18
N LEU A 101 -0.45 -11.86 23.81
CA LEU A 101 -1.81 -11.28 23.90
C LEU A 101 -2.88 -12.15 23.21
N ASN A 102 -2.55 -12.73 22.06
CA ASN A 102 -3.37 -13.65 21.25
C ASN A 102 -3.29 -15.13 21.68
N GLY A 103 -2.77 -15.44 22.87
CA GLY A 103 -2.61 -16.83 23.31
C GLY A 103 -1.48 -17.64 22.64
N TYR A 104 -0.70 -17.07 21.71
CA TYR A 104 0.42 -17.78 21.08
C TYR A 104 1.58 -18.04 22.06
N PHE A 105 2.19 -19.22 21.96
CA PHE A 105 3.41 -19.58 22.67
C PHE A 105 4.43 -20.27 21.76
N ARG A 106 5.70 -20.15 22.13
CA ARG A 106 6.85 -20.79 21.48
C ARG A 106 7.80 -21.33 22.54
N THR A 107 8.29 -22.55 22.36
CA THR A 107 9.29 -23.21 23.22
C THR A 107 10.17 -24.14 22.36
N THR A 108 11.18 -24.75 22.95
CA THR A 108 12.08 -25.71 22.30
C THR A 108 12.09 -27.04 23.02
N ALA A 109 12.43 -28.11 22.31
CA ALA A 109 12.56 -29.46 22.85
C ALA A 109 14.00 -29.96 22.65
N PRO A 110 14.66 -30.51 23.68
CA PRO A 110 16.09 -30.84 23.62
C PRO A 110 16.44 -32.10 22.81
N ALA A 111 15.43 -32.86 22.35
CA ALA A 111 15.59 -34.08 21.56
C ALA A 111 14.25 -34.53 20.93
N PRO A 112 14.27 -35.38 19.88
CA PRO A 112 13.07 -36.09 19.42
C PRO A 112 12.45 -36.95 20.54
N GLY A 113 11.13 -37.10 20.56
CA GLY A 113 10.44 -37.84 21.62
C GLY A 113 8.92 -37.67 21.63
N THR A 114 8.26 -38.24 22.64
CA THR A 114 6.81 -38.08 22.84
C THR A 114 6.55 -37.07 23.95
N TYR A 115 5.97 -35.93 23.57
CA TYR A 115 5.83 -34.75 24.42
C TYR A 115 4.37 -34.44 24.77
N GLN A 116 4.17 -33.66 25.83
CA GLN A 116 2.91 -32.99 26.13
C GLN A 116 3.16 -31.52 26.45
N ILE A 117 2.27 -30.66 25.98
CA ILE A 117 2.13 -29.29 26.42
C ILE A 117 1.14 -29.26 27.59
N CYS A 118 1.52 -28.64 28.70
CA CYS A 118 0.71 -28.52 29.90
C CYS A 118 0.63 -27.07 30.40
N TRP A 119 -0.50 -26.70 31.00
CA TRP A 119 -0.77 -25.35 31.50
C TRP A 119 -1.56 -25.42 32.83
N ASN A 120 -1.74 -24.28 33.50
CA ASN A 120 -2.48 -24.18 34.76
C ASN A 120 -3.41 -22.96 34.74
N LEU A 121 -4.72 -23.20 34.92
CA LEU A 121 -5.74 -22.15 35.03
C LEU A 121 -6.46 -22.31 36.36
N GLY A 122 -6.49 -21.26 37.19
CA GLY A 122 -7.21 -21.29 38.48
C GLY A 122 -6.78 -22.43 39.42
N GLY A 123 -5.53 -22.89 39.34
CA GLY A 123 -5.01 -24.04 40.10
C GLY A 123 -5.26 -25.41 39.43
N GLN A 124 -6.03 -25.48 38.34
CA GLN A 124 -6.29 -26.71 37.59
C GLN A 124 -5.19 -26.91 36.53
N ARG A 125 -4.30 -27.88 36.76
CA ARG A 125 -3.32 -28.31 35.74
C ARG A 125 -3.99 -29.17 34.67
N SER A 126 -3.86 -28.76 33.41
CA SER A 126 -4.33 -29.48 32.21
C SER A 126 -3.18 -29.70 31.22
N CYS A 127 -3.35 -30.63 30.28
CA CYS A 127 -2.37 -30.90 29.22
C CYS A 127 -3.10 -31.31 27.93
N ASN A 128 -2.43 -31.13 26.79
CA ASN A 128 -2.89 -31.65 25.50
C ASN A 128 -2.68 -33.18 25.40
N ARG A 129 -3.16 -33.78 24.29
CA ARG A 129 -2.83 -35.16 23.95
C ARG A 129 -1.32 -35.28 23.66
N PRO A 130 -0.65 -36.39 24.01
CA PRO A 130 0.74 -36.60 23.65
C PRO A 130 0.95 -36.55 22.14
N PHE A 131 1.99 -35.83 21.70
CA PHE A 131 2.40 -35.69 20.30
C PHE A 131 3.83 -36.21 20.11
N ALA A 132 4.17 -36.61 18.88
CA ALA A 132 5.43 -37.29 18.56
C ALA A 132 6.38 -36.38 17.78
N LEU A 133 7.22 -35.65 18.53
CA LEU A 133 8.20 -34.74 17.96
C LEU A 133 9.37 -35.51 17.35
N ARG A 134 9.74 -35.16 16.12
CA ARG A 134 10.85 -35.77 15.36
C ARG A 134 12.05 -34.82 15.33
N ASP A 135 12.66 -34.66 14.17
CA ASP A 135 13.82 -33.83 13.84
C ASP A 135 13.46 -32.49 13.15
N LYS A 136 12.17 -32.32 12.78
CA LYS A 136 11.55 -31.07 12.31
C LYS A 136 10.67 -30.43 13.41
N ALA A 137 10.33 -29.16 13.18
CA ALA A 137 9.40 -28.36 14.00
C ALA A 137 8.04 -29.03 14.18
N GLU A 138 7.34 -28.73 15.27
CA GLU A 138 5.91 -29.03 15.44
C GLU A 138 5.11 -27.76 15.74
N ALA A 139 4.21 -27.39 14.84
CA ALA A 139 3.21 -26.35 15.06
C ALA A 139 1.89 -27.02 15.48
N LEU A 140 1.57 -26.97 16.77
CA LEU A 140 0.43 -27.69 17.37
C LEU A 140 -0.95 -27.08 17.06
N GLY A 141 -1.01 -26.02 16.24
CA GLY A 141 -2.21 -25.28 15.91
C GLY A 141 -2.87 -24.65 17.13
N ARG A 142 -4.21 -24.63 17.15
CA ARG A 142 -5.03 -24.14 18.27
C ARG A 142 -5.25 -25.26 19.29
N ILE A 143 -4.79 -25.06 20.53
CA ILE A 143 -4.93 -25.98 21.66
C ILE A 143 -6.11 -25.52 22.54
N GLY A 144 -7.26 -26.18 22.36
CA GLY A 144 -8.47 -25.90 23.14
C GLY A 144 -8.36 -26.36 24.60
N THR A 145 -8.80 -25.52 25.52
CA THR A 145 -8.91 -25.87 26.94
C THR A 145 -10.28 -25.53 27.53
N ARG A 146 -10.64 -26.24 28.60
CA ARG A 146 -11.91 -26.11 29.30
C ARG A 146 -11.65 -26.03 30.81
N TYR A 147 -11.94 -24.89 31.41
CA TYR A 147 -11.90 -24.73 32.87
C TYR A 147 -13.21 -25.20 33.50
N LYS A 148 -13.14 -25.99 34.58
CA LYS A 148 -14.32 -26.62 35.21
C LYS A 148 -14.94 -25.85 36.38
N GLY A 149 -14.35 -24.72 36.77
CA GLY A 149 -14.88 -23.84 37.82
C GLY A 149 -15.74 -22.71 37.25
N ALA A 150 -16.22 -21.84 38.15
CA ALA A 150 -16.81 -20.57 37.75
C ALA A 150 -15.73 -19.57 37.35
N PHE A 151 -16.03 -18.72 36.36
CA PHE A 151 -15.16 -17.62 35.91
C PHE A 151 -15.98 -16.58 35.16
N VAL A 152 -15.43 -15.37 35.03
CA VAL A 152 -16.03 -14.30 34.21
C VAL A 152 -15.25 -14.20 32.89
N TYR A 153 -15.95 -13.97 31.79
CA TYR A 153 -15.35 -13.73 30.47
C TYR A 153 -16.16 -12.69 29.71
N GLY A 154 -15.67 -12.19 28.58
CA GLY A 154 -16.39 -11.22 27.74
C GLY A 154 -15.42 -10.34 26.97
N THR A 155 -15.91 -9.22 26.42
CA THR A 155 -15.07 -8.20 25.75
C THR A 155 -14.83 -6.96 26.61
N VAL A 156 -13.77 -6.22 26.29
CA VAL A 156 -13.53 -4.84 26.72
C VAL A 156 -13.13 -4.01 25.51
N LEU A 157 -13.96 -3.01 25.15
CA LEU A 157 -13.76 -2.16 23.97
C LEU A 157 -13.80 -0.66 24.34
N THR A 158 -13.29 0.20 23.45
CA THR A 158 -13.45 1.67 23.49
C THR A 158 -14.84 2.10 23.01
N GLY A 159 -15.12 3.40 23.05
CA GLY A 159 -16.35 3.98 22.47
C GLY A 159 -16.42 3.89 20.94
N ASP A 160 -15.34 3.47 20.27
CA ASP A 160 -15.27 3.18 18.83
C ASP A 160 -15.43 1.67 18.52
N ASP A 161 -15.88 0.88 19.50
CA ASP A 161 -15.94 -0.60 19.46
C ASP A 161 -14.56 -1.27 19.19
N ARG A 162 -13.44 -0.61 19.53
CA ARG A 162 -12.07 -1.13 19.33
C ARG A 162 -11.44 -1.72 20.60
N PRO A 163 -10.60 -2.78 20.49
CA PRO A 163 -9.74 -3.23 21.58
C PRO A 163 -8.69 -2.17 21.97
N CYS A 164 -8.55 -1.86 23.26
CA CYS A 164 -7.50 -0.94 23.73
C CYS A 164 -6.19 -1.70 23.98
N TRP A 165 -5.36 -1.79 22.94
CA TRP A 165 -3.95 -2.20 23.00
C TRP A 165 -3.11 -1.60 21.86
N VAL A 166 -1.84 -1.31 22.12
CA VAL A 166 -0.84 -0.96 21.10
C VAL A 166 0.54 -1.41 21.55
N ASN A 167 1.28 -2.06 20.66
CA ASN A 167 2.70 -2.35 20.80
C ASN A 167 3.42 -1.75 19.59
N ASP A 168 4.07 -0.61 19.81
CA ASP A 168 4.79 0.14 18.78
C ASP A 168 6.15 0.57 19.34
N SER A 169 7.16 -0.26 19.09
CA SER A 169 8.54 -0.03 19.52
C SER A 169 9.20 1.16 18.81
N PHE A 170 8.66 1.62 17.67
CA PHE A 170 9.13 2.82 16.98
C PHE A 170 8.70 4.09 17.71
N PHE A 171 7.47 4.17 18.25
CA PHE A 171 7.03 5.28 19.12
C PHE A 171 7.39 5.10 20.60
N GLY A 172 7.62 3.87 21.05
CA GLY A 172 7.90 3.52 22.44
C GLY A 172 6.63 3.27 23.27
N LEU A 173 5.62 2.64 22.66
CA LEU A 173 4.33 2.32 23.29
C LEU A 173 4.19 0.81 23.53
N ASP A 174 3.87 0.44 24.76
CA ASP A 174 3.40 -0.90 25.16
C ASP A 174 2.21 -0.72 26.10
N VAL A 175 1.01 -0.80 25.54
CA VAL A 175 -0.27 -0.58 26.23
C VAL A 175 -1.19 -1.75 25.94
N SER A 176 -1.81 -2.30 26.97
CA SER A 176 -2.85 -3.33 26.82
C SER A 176 -3.84 -3.26 27.98
N THR A 177 -5.11 -3.56 27.70
CA THR A 177 -6.18 -3.52 28.71
C THR A 177 -5.98 -4.59 29.78
N GLU A 178 -5.96 -4.20 31.05
CA GLU A 178 -5.92 -5.11 32.19
C GLU A 178 -7.31 -5.25 32.83
N VAL A 179 -7.75 -6.48 33.09
CA VAL A 179 -9.03 -6.79 33.74
C VAL A 179 -8.78 -7.40 35.12
N ARG A 180 -9.40 -6.83 36.16
CA ARG A 180 -9.25 -7.23 37.57
C ARG A 180 -10.61 -7.51 38.22
N GLY A 181 -10.64 -8.49 39.13
CA GLY A 181 -11.84 -8.78 39.92
C GLY A 181 -11.64 -9.98 40.85
N GLY A 182 -12.32 -9.98 42.00
CA GLY A 182 -12.31 -11.12 42.92
C GLY A 182 -10.92 -11.55 43.41
N GLY A 183 -9.98 -10.61 43.53
CA GLY A 183 -8.57 -10.87 43.89
C GLY A 183 -7.67 -11.35 42.75
N HIS A 184 -8.19 -11.47 41.53
CA HIS A 184 -7.50 -11.98 40.35
C HIS A 184 -7.32 -10.88 39.29
N ARG A 185 -6.41 -11.12 38.33
CA ARG A 185 -6.19 -10.27 37.15
C ARG A 185 -5.95 -11.12 35.89
N THR A 186 -6.22 -10.52 34.73
CA THR A 186 -5.83 -11.01 33.40
C THR A 186 -5.66 -9.79 32.47
N ARG A 187 -5.21 -10.00 31.24
CA ARG A 187 -5.32 -9.00 30.16
C ARG A 187 -6.46 -9.34 29.21
N ALA A 188 -6.91 -8.35 28.45
CA ALA A 188 -7.67 -8.60 27.23
C ALA A 188 -6.71 -9.02 26.10
N ASN A 189 -7.16 -9.86 25.17
CA ASN A 189 -6.42 -10.28 23.98
C ASN A 189 -6.47 -9.20 22.88
N THR A 190 -5.87 -9.46 21.72
CA THR A 190 -5.84 -8.50 20.59
C THR A 190 -7.22 -8.17 20.03
N GLN A 191 -8.23 -9.04 20.25
CA GLN A 191 -9.64 -8.85 19.91
C GLN A 191 -10.45 -8.22 21.06
N GLY A 192 -9.80 -7.83 22.17
CA GLY A 192 -10.45 -7.23 23.34
C GLY A 192 -11.17 -8.24 24.25
N GLU A 193 -11.11 -9.55 23.97
CA GLU A 193 -11.72 -10.57 24.81
C GLU A 193 -10.87 -10.87 26.05
N TYR A 194 -11.49 -11.28 27.16
CA TYR A 194 -10.78 -11.68 28.37
C TYR A 194 -11.43 -12.90 29.05
N ALA A 195 -10.63 -13.63 29.84
CA ALA A 195 -11.11 -14.68 30.74
C ALA A 195 -10.50 -14.53 32.15
N LEU A 196 -11.28 -14.02 33.09
CA LEU A 196 -10.87 -13.82 34.49
C LEU A 196 -11.15 -15.09 35.30
N ILE A 197 -10.16 -15.99 35.31
CA ILE A 197 -10.24 -17.30 35.96
C ILE A 197 -9.70 -17.24 37.41
N GLY A 198 -10.39 -17.92 38.33
CA GLY A 198 -9.97 -18.06 39.73
C GLY A 198 -10.86 -17.40 40.80
N PRO A 199 -11.66 -16.34 40.53
CA PRO A 199 -12.61 -15.82 41.51
C PRO A 199 -13.57 -16.91 42.04
N ALA A 200 -13.87 -16.86 43.34
CA ALA A 200 -14.71 -17.86 43.99
C ALA A 200 -16.15 -17.83 43.46
N ALA A 201 -16.73 -19.01 43.21
CA ALA A 201 -18.14 -19.16 42.89
C ALA A 201 -19.02 -18.54 43.99
N GLN A 202 -20.14 -17.94 43.61
CA GLN A 202 -21.08 -17.23 44.49
C GLN A 202 -20.51 -15.96 45.17
N ALA A 203 -19.28 -15.55 44.88
CA ALA A 203 -18.73 -14.28 45.36
C ALA A 203 -19.30 -13.08 44.57
N THR A 204 -19.57 -11.99 45.29
CA THR A 204 -19.87 -10.68 44.71
C THR A 204 -18.63 -9.79 44.77
N PHE A 205 -18.22 -9.21 43.65
CA PHE A 205 -17.03 -8.35 43.58
C PHE A 205 -17.17 -7.23 42.53
N ARG A 206 -16.38 -6.16 42.66
CA ARG A 206 -16.15 -5.19 41.57
C ARG A 206 -15.26 -5.88 40.53
N LEU A 207 -15.82 -6.12 39.36
CA LEU A 207 -15.07 -6.36 38.13
C LEU A 207 -14.70 -4.99 37.56
N ALA A 208 -13.45 -4.79 37.18
CA ALA A 208 -12.98 -3.56 36.56
C ALA A 208 -12.00 -3.86 35.42
N ALA A 209 -12.07 -3.09 34.34
CA ALA A 209 -11.04 -3.03 33.31
C ALA A 209 -10.41 -1.64 33.28
N MET A 210 -9.13 -1.58 32.96
CA MET A 210 -8.34 -0.36 32.91
C MET A 210 -7.48 -0.35 31.65
N CYS A 211 -7.44 0.78 30.95
CA CYS A 211 -6.51 1.05 29.87
C CYS A 211 -6.02 2.50 30.00
N GLU A 212 -4.72 2.68 30.23
CA GLU A 212 -4.13 3.98 30.59
C GLU A 212 -4.86 4.68 31.76
N LYS A 213 -5.50 5.84 31.53
CA LYS A 213 -6.33 6.56 32.50
C LYS A 213 -7.81 6.11 32.51
N SER A 214 -8.29 5.41 31.48
CA SER A 214 -9.68 4.95 31.40
C SER A 214 -9.93 3.78 32.35
N ASP A 215 -10.94 3.87 33.21
CA ASP A 215 -11.50 2.74 33.97
C ASP A 215 -12.99 2.54 33.68
N VAL A 216 -13.39 1.27 33.58
CA VAL A 216 -14.79 0.85 33.56
C VAL A 216 -14.97 -0.25 34.59
N SER A 217 -16.10 -0.26 35.31
CA SER A 217 -16.34 -1.28 36.32
C SER A 217 -17.81 -1.58 36.57
N GLN A 218 -18.09 -2.82 36.95
CA GLN A 218 -19.42 -3.31 37.31
C GLN A 218 -19.33 -4.18 38.56
N VAL A 219 -20.40 -4.22 39.36
CA VAL A 219 -20.53 -5.21 40.44
C VAL A 219 -21.11 -6.48 39.85
N VAL A 220 -20.36 -7.58 39.95
CA VAL A 220 -20.77 -8.89 39.45
C VAL A 220 -20.90 -9.88 40.62
N THR A 221 -21.91 -10.74 40.55
CA THR A 221 -22.08 -11.90 41.44
C THR A 221 -21.88 -13.15 40.60
N LEU A 222 -20.79 -13.87 40.85
CA LEU A 222 -20.38 -15.00 40.03
C LEU A 222 -21.25 -16.23 40.34
N GLY A 223 -21.72 -16.93 39.29
CA GLY A 223 -22.47 -18.17 39.43
C GLY A 223 -21.62 -19.38 39.82
N ASN A 224 -22.15 -20.58 39.55
CA ASN A 224 -21.41 -21.85 39.70
C ASN A 224 -20.68 -22.30 38.42
N GLY A 225 -20.67 -21.46 37.37
CA GLY A 225 -20.11 -21.78 36.04
C GLY A 225 -19.66 -20.53 35.28
N PRO A 226 -19.42 -20.63 33.95
CA PRO A 226 -19.00 -19.51 33.12
C PRO A 226 -20.03 -18.36 33.12
N MET A 227 -19.55 -17.12 33.02
CA MET A 227 -20.39 -15.93 33.07
C MET A 227 -19.88 -14.85 32.10
N ARG A 228 -20.58 -14.64 30.97
CA ARG A 228 -20.27 -13.54 30.04
C ARG A 228 -20.62 -12.18 30.66
N ARG A 229 -19.69 -11.23 30.66
CA ARG A 229 -19.86 -9.82 31.04
C ARG A 229 -18.93 -8.96 30.20
N ASP A 230 -19.53 -8.20 29.29
CA ASP A 230 -18.82 -7.29 28.41
C ASP A 230 -18.75 -5.90 29.06
N LEU A 231 -17.67 -5.18 28.78
CA LEU A 231 -17.34 -3.87 29.34
C LEU A 231 -17.00 -2.90 28.19
N GLY A 232 -17.30 -1.61 28.38
CA GLY A 232 -16.96 -0.56 27.41
C GLY A 232 -16.40 0.67 28.12
N PHE A 233 -15.26 1.17 27.66
CA PHE A 233 -14.80 2.52 27.99
C PHE A 233 -15.64 3.54 27.21
N ALA A 234 -15.88 4.72 27.78
CA ALA A 234 -16.60 5.79 27.08
C ALA A 234 -15.73 6.50 26.02
N ASN A 235 -14.41 6.50 26.23
CA ASN A 235 -13.41 7.23 25.45
C ASN A 235 -13.32 6.73 24.00
N ARG A 236 -13.22 7.67 23.06
CA ARG A 236 -13.02 7.44 21.62
C ARG A 236 -11.70 8.05 21.16
N ALA A 237 -11.06 7.44 20.17
CA ALA A 237 -9.71 7.82 19.76
C ALA A 237 -9.65 9.21 19.09
N PRO A 238 -8.58 9.99 19.32
CA PRO A 238 -8.39 11.29 18.65
C PRO A 238 -8.27 11.10 17.14
N GLN A 239 -8.84 12.02 16.37
CA GLN A 239 -8.85 11.98 14.91
C GLN A 239 -7.78 12.95 14.37
N ILE A 240 -6.72 12.42 13.74
CA ILE A 240 -5.76 13.26 12.98
C ILE A 240 -6.47 13.70 11.69
N THR A 241 -6.94 14.95 11.66
CA THR A 241 -7.73 15.51 10.55
C THR A 241 -6.88 16.13 9.44
N SER A 242 -5.57 16.40 9.65
CA SER A 242 -4.61 16.64 8.57
C SER A 242 -3.15 16.54 9.01
N VAL A 243 -2.25 15.98 8.18
CA VAL A 243 -0.81 16.29 8.26
C VAL A 243 -0.35 17.03 7.01
N ALA A 244 0.40 18.13 7.19
CA ALA A 244 0.94 18.93 6.08
C ALA A 244 2.23 19.67 6.49
N ALA A 245 3.15 19.82 5.53
CA ALA A 245 4.37 20.62 5.68
C ALA A 245 4.26 21.98 4.98
N THR A 246 4.91 23.01 5.52
CA THR A 246 4.96 24.37 4.95
C THR A 246 6.36 24.96 5.01
N ASP A 247 6.71 25.76 4.00
CA ASP A 247 7.92 26.59 3.94
C ASP A 247 7.75 27.96 4.63
N GLY A 248 6.56 28.23 5.18
CA GLY A 248 6.17 29.51 5.78
C GLY A 248 5.48 30.49 4.82
N ALA A 249 5.41 30.17 3.52
CA ALA A 249 4.69 30.94 2.50
C ALA A 249 3.53 30.13 1.87
N LYS A 250 3.73 28.83 1.61
CA LYS A 250 2.68 27.89 1.18
C LYS A 250 2.85 26.51 1.82
N PHE A 251 1.85 25.65 1.68
CA PHE A 251 2.02 24.22 1.94
C PHE A 251 2.80 23.56 0.79
N VAL A 252 3.63 22.57 1.12
CA VAL A 252 4.58 21.93 0.19
C VAL A 252 4.60 20.42 0.37
N THR A 253 4.62 19.69 -0.75
CA THR A 253 4.81 18.23 -0.84
C THR A 253 6.17 17.85 -1.44
N ARG A 254 6.91 18.85 -1.95
CA ARG A 254 8.28 18.72 -2.47
C ARG A 254 9.13 19.91 -2.03
N SER A 255 10.43 19.71 -1.82
CA SER A 255 11.34 20.74 -1.31
C SER A 255 12.80 20.50 -1.73
N THR A 256 13.61 21.55 -1.68
CA THR A 256 15.05 21.47 -1.95
C THR A 256 15.83 20.85 -0.79
N MET A 257 16.96 20.20 -1.10
CA MET A 257 17.91 19.65 -0.12
C MET A 257 18.26 20.64 1.00
N GLY A 258 18.31 20.17 2.24
CA GLY A 258 18.76 20.95 3.41
C GLY A 258 17.79 22.01 3.92
N SER A 259 16.59 22.14 3.34
CA SER A 259 15.59 23.12 3.75
C SER A 259 15.05 22.83 5.15
N ASN A 260 14.65 23.89 5.87
CA ASN A 260 13.84 23.77 7.08
C ASN A 260 12.39 24.09 6.72
N LEU A 261 11.48 23.22 7.14
CA LEU A 261 10.02 23.34 7.00
C LEU A 261 9.39 23.32 8.40
N LYS A 262 8.11 23.67 8.49
CA LYS A 262 7.26 23.30 9.63
C LYS A 262 6.33 22.19 9.20
N ILE A 263 6.15 21.16 10.04
CA ILE A 263 5.13 20.13 9.83
C ILE A 263 4.05 20.26 10.90
N ILE A 264 2.79 20.20 10.48
CA ILE A 264 1.61 20.52 11.27
C ILE A 264 0.67 19.31 11.26
N SER A 265 0.18 18.94 12.44
CA SER A 265 -0.87 17.93 12.63
C SER A 265 -2.13 18.61 13.18
N SER A 266 -3.20 18.67 12.39
CA SER A 266 -4.52 19.13 12.82
C SER A 266 -5.32 17.95 13.36
N ASN A 267 -6.01 18.14 14.49
CA ASN A 267 -6.63 17.04 15.24
C ASN A 267 -7.99 17.44 15.80
N ARG A 268 -8.87 16.45 15.95
CA ARG A 268 -10.17 16.56 16.61
C ARG A 268 -10.35 15.39 17.55
N ASP A 269 -10.52 15.67 18.83
CA ASP A 269 -10.89 14.66 19.81
C ASP A 269 -12.44 14.54 19.90
N PRO A 270 -13.04 13.33 19.84
CA PRO A 270 -14.50 13.18 19.89
C PRO A 270 -15.13 13.44 21.26
N ASP A 271 -14.36 13.33 22.34
CA ASP A 271 -14.80 13.48 23.74
C ASP A 271 -14.31 14.81 24.37
N GLY A 272 -13.33 15.46 23.74
CA GLY A 272 -12.76 16.76 24.12
C GLY A 272 -11.47 16.65 24.91
N ASP A 273 -10.81 15.49 24.89
CA ASP A 273 -9.56 15.23 25.61
C ASP A 273 -8.34 15.95 25.02
N THR A 274 -7.27 16.02 25.81
CA THR A 274 -6.03 16.72 25.42
C THR A 274 -5.10 15.79 24.67
N VAL A 275 -5.00 15.97 23.37
CA VAL A 275 -4.12 15.19 22.49
C VAL A 275 -2.64 15.52 22.74
N GLU A 276 -1.89 14.50 23.14
CA GLU A 276 -0.42 14.45 23.14
C GLU A 276 0.10 14.00 21.77
N TYR A 277 1.22 14.59 21.34
CA TYR A 277 1.88 14.28 20.08
C TYR A 277 3.24 13.61 20.30
N ILE A 278 3.55 12.60 19.50
CA ILE A 278 4.89 12.02 19.40
C ILE A 278 5.31 12.06 17.93
N TRP A 279 6.28 12.90 17.59
CA TRP A 279 6.82 13.04 16.23
C TRP A 279 8.15 12.30 16.09
N ARG A 280 8.33 11.54 15.01
CA ARG A 280 9.57 10.79 14.73
C ARG A 280 9.87 10.71 13.22
N THR A 281 11.14 10.45 12.89
CA THR A 281 11.63 10.07 11.55
C THR A 281 12.37 8.74 11.65
N ALA A 282 12.49 8.00 10.53
CA ALA A 282 13.25 6.75 10.51
C ALA A 282 14.78 6.97 10.57
N ALA A 283 15.25 8.13 10.07
CA ALA A 283 16.67 8.51 10.01
C ALA A 283 16.95 9.85 10.76
N PRO A 284 16.79 9.90 12.10
CA PRO A 284 16.82 11.14 12.88
C PRO A 284 18.20 11.84 12.93
N SER A 285 19.25 11.21 12.39
CA SER A 285 20.59 11.79 12.21
C SER A 285 20.70 12.71 10.98
N VAL A 286 19.80 12.57 10.00
CA VAL A 286 19.81 13.35 8.74
C VAL A 286 18.49 14.06 8.45
N SER A 287 17.36 13.47 8.87
CA SER A 287 16.01 14.02 8.74
C SER A 287 15.53 14.41 10.14
N VAL A 288 15.77 15.67 10.50
CA VAL A 288 15.86 16.10 11.91
C VAL A 288 14.63 16.91 12.30
N LEU A 289 13.95 16.50 13.37
CA LEU A 289 12.84 17.25 13.99
C LEU A 289 13.36 18.10 15.16
N SER A 290 12.68 19.20 15.47
CA SER A 290 12.99 20.03 16.66
C SER A 290 12.92 19.25 17.97
N GLY A 291 11.93 18.36 18.09
CA GLY A 291 11.68 17.57 19.28
C GLY A 291 10.73 18.28 20.23
N GLY A 292 9.54 17.71 20.38
CA GLY A 292 8.47 18.23 21.22
C GLY A 292 7.25 17.32 21.19
N ASN A 293 6.20 17.74 21.90
CA ASN A 293 4.90 17.09 21.94
C ASN A 293 3.77 18.05 21.52
N ALA A 294 4.07 18.93 20.56
CA ALA A 294 3.14 19.92 20.03
C ALA A 294 2.47 19.47 18.73
N ALA A 295 1.36 20.10 18.37
CA ALA A 295 0.70 19.93 17.07
C ALA A 295 1.50 20.48 15.87
N THR A 296 2.70 21.04 16.10
CA THR A 296 3.58 21.60 15.07
C THR A 296 5.03 21.47 15.49
N GLU A 297 5.87 20.96 14.60
CA GLU A 297 7.32 20.81 14.80
C GLU A 297 8.09 21.48 13.65
N GLU A 298 9.32 21.92 13.91
CA GLU A 298 10.28 22.27 12.86
C GLU A 298 10.90 20.97 12.32
N TRP A 299 11.04 20.87 11.00
CA TRP A 299 11.62 19.72 10.31
C TRP A 299 12.70 20.17 9.34
N LYS A 300 13.92 19.67 9.53
CA LYS A 300 15.05 19.89 8.63
C LYS A 300 15.28 18.67 7.75
N LEU A 301 15.23 18.90 6.45
CA LEU A 301 15.44 17.88 5.42
C LEU A 301 16.94 17.57 5.22
N PRO A 302 17.29 16.35 4.77
CA PRO A 302 18.66 15.98 4.43
C PRO A 302 19.25 16.78 3.28
N SER A 303 20.58 16.74 3.17
CA SER A 303 21.35 17.34 2.07
C SER A 303 21.52 16.40 0.86
N THR A 304 20.51 15.59 0.55
CA THR A 304 20.52 14.54 -0.50
C THR A 304 19.16 14.43 -1.19
N ASN A 305 19.15 14.12 -2.49
CA ASN A 305 17.92 13.76 -3.20
C ASN A 305 17.39 12.40 -2.69
N GLY A 306 16.07 12.29 -2.54
CA GLY A 306 15.38 11.09 -2.08
C GLY A 306 13.97 11.41 -1.56
N ARG A 307 13.30 10.42 -0.99
CA ARG A 307 11.99 10.59 -0.33
C ARG A 307 12.13 10.50 1.18
N GLU A 308 11.51 11.45 1.88
CA GLU A 308 11.60 11.58 3.33
C GLU A 308 10.25 11.44 4.01
N SER A 309 10.21 10.66 5.11
CA SER A 309 9.00 10.32 5.84
C SER A 309 9.04 10.84 7.27
N VAL A 310 8.03 11.63 7.65
CA VAL A 310 7.75 11.99 9.05
C VAL A 310 6.53 11.24 9.53
N TYR A 311 6.57 10.85 10.79
CA TYR A 311 5.57 10.03 11.46
C TYR A 311 5.06 10.75 12.70
N VAL A 312 3.75 10.78 12.90
CA VAL A 312 3.10 11.35 14.09
C VAL A 312 2.14 10.33 14.71
N MET A 313 2.26 10.17 16.03
CA MET A 313 1.27 9.51 16.88
C MET A 313 0.52 10.58 17.67
N ALA A 314 -0.81 10.51 17.66
CA ALA A 314 -1.73 11.31 18.46
C ALA A 314 -2.37 10.40 19.52
N ARG A 315 -2.39 10.85 20.78
CA ARG A 315 -2.79 10.05 21.95
C ARG A 315 -3.53 10.91 22.97
N ASP A 316 -4.62 10.40 23.55
CA ASP A 316 -5.35 11.08 24.66
C ASP A 316 -4.81 10.70 26.06
N GLY A 317 -4.13 9.56 26.18
CA GLY A 317 -3.68 8.98 27.45
C GLY A 317 -4.82 8.27 28.22
N ASN A 318 -5.95 8.06 27.57
CA ASN A 318 -7.16 7.38 28.03
C ASN A 318 -7.39 6.08 27.22
N GLY A 319 -6.42 5.65 26.41
CA GLY A 319 -6.51 4.44 25.57
C GLY A 319 -6.87 4.67 24.10
N GLY A 320 -7.03 5.92 23.66
CA GLY A 320 -7.23 6.26 22.25
C GLY A 320 -5.91 6.67 21.57
N PHE A 321 -5.67 6.07 20.39
CA PHE A 321 -4.45 6.25 19.62
C PHE A 321 -4.78 6.42 18.13
N ASN A 322 -4.07 7.31 17.45
CA ASN A 322 -4.16 7.49 16.01
C ASN A 322 -2.80 7.87 15.44
N TYR A 323 -2.52 7.49 14.21
CA TYR A 323 -1.20 7.62 13.60
C TYR A 323 -1.31 8.07 12.14
N LYS A 324 -0.38 8.91 11.70
CA LYS A 324 -0.19 9.25 10.29
C LYS A 324 1.29 9.34 9.90
N ARG A 325 1.54 9.04 8.63
CA ARG A 325 2.79 9.23 7.88
C ARG A 325 2.59 10.41 6.91
N PHE A 326 3.63 11.22 6.71
CA PHE A 326 3.67 12.28 5.72
C PHE A 326 4.95 12.19 4.90
N GLU A 327 4.82 12.24 3.57
CA GLU A 327 5.91 12.13 2.61
C GLU A 327 6.34 13.50 2.07
N MET A 328 7.66 13.70 1.94
CA MET A 328 8.27 14.84 1.26
C MET A 328 9.20 14.35 0.17
N GLN A 329 9.02 14.86 -1.05
CA GLN A 329 10.02 14.67 -2.10
C GLN A 329 11.16 15.68 -1.90
N VAL A 330 12.38 15.21 -1.70
CA VAL A 330 13.57 16.06 -1.53
C VAL A 330 14.45 15.96 -2.77
N GLY A 331 14.90 17.12 -3.28
CA GLY A 331 15.99 17.16 -4.27
C GLY A 331 15.82 18.11 -5.44
N ASP A 332 16.41 17.74 -6.57
CA ASP A 332 16.21 18.39 -7.85
C ASP A 332 14.77 18.19 -8.33
N ASN A 333 14.01 19.29 -8.43
CA ASN A 333 12.55 19.32 -8.63
C ASN A 333 12.08 18.91 -10.05
N GLN A 334 12.69 17.91 -10.68
CA GLN A 334 12.16 17.35 -11.94
C GLN A 334 10.78 16.71 -11.70
N ILE A 335 9.91 16.81 -12.71
CA ILE A 335 8.54 16.29 -12.67
C ILE A 335 8.41 15.16 -13.69
N ASP A 336 8.19 13.94 -13.21
CA ASP A 336 8.03 12.76 -14.04
C ASP A 336 6.55 12.43 -14.23
N LEU A 337 6.14 12.31 -15.48
CA LEU A 337 4.80 11.89 -15.88
C LEU A 337 4.94 10.64 -16.73
N SER A 338 4.26 9.56 -16.36
CA SER A 338 4.32 8.29 -17.08
C SER A 338 2.97 7.57 -17.11
N GLY A 339 2.92 6.49 -17.88
CA GLY A 339 1.80 5.55 -17.92
C GLY A 339 1.50 5.07 -19.33
N VAL A 340 0.28 4.57 -19.53
CA VAL A 340 -0.13 3.88 -20.76
C VAL A 340 -1.27 4.61 -21.48
N ALA A 341 -1.05 4.96 -22.75
CA ALA A 341 -2.10 5.43 -23.64
C ALA A 341 -2.85 4.22 -24.24
N VAL A 342 -4.16 4.16 -24.01
CA VAL A 342 -5.02 3.05 -24.46
C VAL A 342 -6.23 3.56 -25.24
N ASP A 343 -6.69 2.75 -26.19
CA ASP A 343 -7.94 2.98 -26.90
C ASP A 343 -9.13 2.82 -25.94
N GLU A 344 -9.96 3.86 -25.76
CA GLU A 344 -11.09 3.84 -24.81
C GLU A 344 -12.11 2.70 -25.04
N THR A 345 -12.16 2.16 -26.26
CA THR A 345 -13.17 1.16 -26.67
C THR A 345 -12.57 -0.23 -26.70
N THR A 346 -11.39 -0.38 -27.29
CA THR A 346 -10.74 -1.69 -27.45
C THR A 346 -9.69 -2.00 -26.39
N GLY A 347 -9.36 -1.10 -25.47
CA GLY A 347 -8.35 -1.26 -24.41
C GLY A 347 -6.91 -1.47 -24.88
N ASN A 348 -6.72 -1.80 -26.17
CA ASN A 348 -5.44 -1.96 -26.83
C ASN A 348 -4.57 -0.71 -26.67
N PRO A 349 -3.26 -0.87 -26.48
CA PRO A 349 -2.29 0.21 -26.55
C PRO A 349 -2.44 1.13 -27.77
N VAL A 350 -2.11 2.40 -27.58
CA VAL A 350 -1.90 3.38 -28.64
C VAL A 350 -0.40 3.66 -28.78
N PRO A 351 0.30 2.96 -29.68
CA PRO A 351 1.71 3.24 -29.97
C PRO A 351 1.89 4.51 -30.80
N MET A 352 3.08 5.12 -30.73
CA MET A 352 3.46 6.32 -31.49
C MET A 352 2.56 7.54 -31.25
N ALA A 353 1.85 7.62 -30.12
CA ALA A 353 1.23 8.84 -29.65
C ALA A 353 2.31 9.81 -29.14
N ILE A 354 2.24 11.07 -29.54
CA ILE A 354 3.14 12.13 -29.09
C ILE A 354 2.64 12.62 -27.73
N VAL A 355 3.50 12.53 -26.73
CA VAL A 355 3.25 12.97 -25.37
C VAL A 355 4.08 14.22 -25.10
N SER A 356 3.51 15.24 -24.47
CA SER A 356 4.22 16.48 -24.14
C SER A 356 3.76 17.11 -22.82
N SER A 357 4.65 17.88 -22.20
CA SER A 357 4.36 18.72 -21.04
C SER A 357 5.35 19.87 -20.94
N GLY A 358 4.88 21.09 -21.20
CA GLY A 358 5.75 22.25 -21.40
C GLY A 358 6.75 22.01 -22.54
N GLY A 359 8.02 22.32 -22.32
CA GLY A 359 9.09 22.13 -23.31
C GLY A 359 9.56 20.68 -23.51
N ALA A 360 9.01 19.71 -22.78
CA ALA A 360 9.40 18.30 -22.86
C ALA A 360 8.42 17.49 -23.73
N SER A 361 8.93 16.52 -24.50
CA SER A 361 8.11 15.62 -25.31
C SER A 361 8.76 14.24 -25.50
N THR A 362 7.94 13.20 -25.67
CA THR A 362 8.31 11.81 -25.93
C THR A 362 7.24 11.14 -26.82
N VAL A 363 7.40 9.87 -27.16
CA VAL A 363 6.37 9.07 -27.86
C VAL A 363 6.07 7.76 -27.11
N THR A 364 4.85 7.26 -27.24
CA THR A 364 4.47 5.96 -26.68
C THR A 364 5.08 4.79 -27.46
N ASP A 365 5.48 3.75 -26.74
CA ASP A 365 6.09 2.55 -27.31
C ASP A 365 5.05 1.57 -27.90
N ALA A 366 5.48 0.35 -28.27
CA ALA A 366 4.58 -0.69 -28.80
C ALA A 366 3.48 -1.13 -27.82
N ASN A 367 3.72 -1.00 -26.50
CA ASN A 367 2.79 -1.29 -25.42
C ASN A 367 1.99 -0.03 -25.02
N GLY A 368 2.15 1.10 -25.71
CA GLY A 368 1.49 2.37 -25.41
C GLY A 368 2.08 3.09 -24.19
N TRP A 369 3.19 2.58 -23.64
CA TRP A 369 3.87 3.11 -22.46
C TRP A 369 4.69 4.35 -22.81
N PHE A 370 4.76 5.30 -21.89
CA PHE A 370 5.70 6.41 -21.95
C PHE A 370 6.22 6.79 -20.57
N ARG A 371 7.40 7.41 -20.55
CA ARG A 371 7.90 8.24 -19.44
C ARG A 371 8.37 9.58 -19.99
N LEU A 372 7.97 10.66 -19.34
CA LEU A 372 8.29 12.04 -19.70
C LEU A 372 8.75 12.80 -18.46
N THR A 373 9.98 13.31 -18.49
CA THR A 373 10.51 14.20 -17.45
C THR A 373 10.40 15.65 -17.92
N THR A 374 9.85 16.54 -17.10
CA THR A 374 9.71 17.97 -17.40
C THR A 374 10.18 18.86 -16.23
N ALA A 375 10.54 20.09 -16.55
CA ALA A 375 11.09 21.05 -15.59
C ALA A 375 10.01 21.59 -14.63
N PRO A 376 10.35 21.92 -13.37
CA PRO A 376 9.40 22.49 -12.42
C PRO A 376 8.90 23.87 -12.85
N ARG A 377 7.61 24.13 -12.67
CA ARG A 377 6.99 25.43 -12.92
C ARG A 377 6.65 26.13 -11.59
N PRO A 378 6.70 27.47 -11.49
CA PRO A 378 6.41 28.19 -10.24
C PRO A 378 4.94 28.13 -9.81
N ASP A 379 4.05 27.86 -10.76
CA ASP A 379 2.60 27.73 -10.58
C ASP A 379 2.15 26.32 -10.18
N ASP A 380 3.08 25.36 -10.09
CA ASP A 380 2.83 23.94 -9.87
C ASP A 380 1.72 23.39 -10.81
N ARG A 381 1.70 23.82 -12.08
CA ARG A 381 0.67 23.42 -13.07
C ARG A 381 1.27 22.73 -14.30
N TYR A 382 1.22 21.41 -14.34
CA TYR A 382 1.81 20.59 -15.39
C TYR A 382 0.71 20.02 -16.30
N VAL A 383 0.52 20.62 -17.46
CA VAL A 383 -0.38 20.11 -18.49
C VAL A 383 0.32 18.94 -19.17
N LEU A 384 -0.26 17.74 -19.09
CA LEU A 384 0.14 16.59 -19.91
C LEU A 384 -0.79 16.51 -21.11
N ASN A 385 -0.23 16.52 -22.32
CA ASN A 385 -0.98 16.30 -23.57
C ASN A 385 -0.53 14.98 -24.19
N ILE A 386 -1.49 14.17 -24.64
CA ILE A 386 -1.27 12.97 -25.45
C ILE A 386 -2.07 13.13 -26.75
N SER A 387 -1.34 13.21 -27.86
CA SER A 387 -1.90 13.45 -29.19
C SER A 387 -1.52 12.31 -30.13
N HIS A 388 -2.48 11.86 -30.95
CA HIS A 388 -2.23 10.86 -31.99
C HIS A 388 -3.24 11.04 -33.12
N PRO A 389 -2.85 11.02 -34.40
CA PRO A 389 -3.72 11.46 -35.51
C PRO A 389 -5.11 10.81 -35.60
N ASN A 390 -5.29 9.59 -35.06
CA ASN A 390 -6.55 8.84 -35.12
C ASN A 390 -7.45 8.96 -33.86
N TYR A 391 -7.06 9.78 -32.88
CA TYR A 391 -7.79 10.03 -31.63
C TYR A 391 -8.00 11.53 -31.40
N ALA A 392 -8.88 11.87 -30.47
CA ALA A 392 -8.93 13.21 -29.88
C ALA A 392 -7.69 13.47 -29.01
N LEU A 393 -7.39 14.74 -28.76
CA LEU A 393 -6.46 15.15 -27.70
C LEU A 393 -6.95 14.57 -26.36
N MET A 394 -6.09 13.81 -25.70
CA MET A 394 -6.22 13.54 -24.27
C MET A 394 -5.33 14.54 -23.54
N SER A 395 -5.86 15.26 -22.57
CA SER A 395 -5.09 16.19 -21.75
C SER A 395 -5.53 16.14 -20.29
N ARG A 396 -4.58 16.18 -19.36
CA ARG A 396 -4.83 16.18 -17.91
C ARG A 396 -3.80 17.08 -17.22
N VAL A 397 -4.22 17.83 -16.20
CA VAL A 397 -3.32 18.64 -15.38
C VAL A 397 -2.87 17.86 -14.15
N TYR A 398 -1.58 17.96 -13.84
CA TYR A 398 -0.94 17.51 -12.62
C TYR A 398 -0.31 18.68 -11.86
N ASP A 399 -0.04 18.52 -10.56
CA ASP A 399 0.70 19.48 -9.72
C ASP A 399 2.07 18.95 -9.23
N ARG A 400 2.39 17.70 -9.58
CA ARG A 400 3.59 16.94 -9.19
C ARG A 400 3.82 15.77 -10.15
N SER A 401 4.85 14.96 -9.90
CA SER A 401 5.11 13.72 -10.63
C SER A 401 3.98 12.69 -10.44
N ALA A 402 3.64 11.94 -11.49
CA ALA A 402 2.55 10.97 -11.47
C ALA A 402 2.85 9.77 -12.38
N TYR A 403 2.78 8.56 -11.81
CA TYR A 403 3.42 7.37 -12.38
C TYR A 403 2.41 6.28 -12.77
N GLY A 404 2.46 5.80 -14.01
CA GLY A 404 1.79 4.56 -14.46
C GLY A 404 0.36 4.72 -14.97
N ASN A 405 -0.28 5.86 -14.68
CA ASN A 405 -1.66 6.21 -15.04
C ASN A 405 -2.12 5.70 -16.42
N THR A 406 -3.34 5.17 -16.46
CA THR A 406 -4.01 4.84 -17.73
C THR A 406 -4.64 6.10 -18.34
N TYR A 407 -4.39 6.34 -19.62
CA TYR A 407 -4.91 7.47 -20.38
C TYR A 407 -5.80 6.95 -21.52
N GLN A 408 -7.12 7.04 -21.33
CA GLN A 408 -8.13 6.54 -22.28
C GLN A 408 -8.30 7.55 -23.43
N MET A 409 -7.80 7.21 -24.62
CA MET A 409 -7.89 8.04 -25.82
C MET A 409 -9.19 7.80 -26.60
N VAL A 410 -9.92 8.87 -26.89
CA VAL A 410 -11.20 8.84 -27.64
C VAL A 410 -10.93 8.69 -29.13
N ARG A 411 -11.47 7.67 -29.79
CA ARG A 411 -11.29 7.51 -31.26
C ARG A 411 -11.89 8.71 -32.01
N ALA A 412 -11.19 9.22 -33.02
CA ALA A 412 -11.76 10.26 -33.88
C ALA A 412 -12.47 9.68 -35.11
N GLN A 413 -13.53 10.34 -35.56
CA GLN A 413 -13.99 10.28 -36.94
C GLN A 413 -12.94 10.90 -37.84
N VAL A 414 -12.24 10.07 -38.60
CA VAL A 414 -11.23 10.50 -39.58
C VAL A 414 -11.84 10.41 -40.97
N THR A 415 -11.96 11.57 -41.65
CA THR A 415 -12.53 11.70 -43.00
C THR A 415 -11.55 12.44 -43.90
N THR A 416 -11.36 11.97 -45.14
CA THR A 416 -10.57 12.67 -46.15
C THR A 416 -11.46 13.40 -47.16
N GLY A 417 -11.02 14.60 -47.57
CA GLY A 417 -11.73 15.48 -48.50
C GLY A 417 -10.77 16.44 -49.22
N SER A 418 -11.27 17.57 -49.70
CA SER A 418 -10.45 18.63 -50.32
C SER A 418 -10.84 20.01 -49.83
N GLY A 419 -9.86 20.92 -49.70
CA GLY A 419 -10.10 22.34 -49.40
C GLY A 419 -10.87 23.10 -50.49
N LYS A 420 -11.11 22.46 -51.66
CA LYS A 420 -11.92 23.01 -52.77
C LYS A 420 -13.43 22.75 -52.63
N SER A 421 -13.85 22.00 -51.62
CA SER A 421 -15.24 21.58 -51.37
C SER A 421 -15.65 21.93 -49.94
N ASP A 422 -16.94 22.13 -49.71
CA ASP A 422 -17.49 22.13 -48.35
C ASP A 422 -17.24 20.75 -47.72
N LEU A 423 -16.73 20.74 -46.49
CA LEU A 423 -16.48 19.53 -45.70
C LEU A 423 -17.53 19.50 -44.57
N ILE A 424 -18.40 18.49 -44.60
CA ILE A 424 -19.35 18.19 -43.53
C ILE A 424 -18.87 16.90 -42.88
N ILE A 425 -18.45 16.96 -41.63
CA ILE A 425 -18.04 15.79 -40.85
C ILE A 425 -18.99 15.64 -39.66
N GLU A 426 -19.63 14.48 -39.54
CA GLU A 426 -20.43 14.06 -38.39
C GLU A 426 -19.73 12.87 -37.73
N ASP A 427 -19.54 12.96 -36.41
CA ASP A 427 -18.83 11.92 -35.67
C ASP A 427 -19.68 10.65 -35.53
N THR A 428 -19.24 9.58 -36.20
CA THR A 428 -19.89 8.27 -36.22
C THR A 428 -18.92 7.12 -35.88
N ARG A 429 -17.69 7.45 -35.46
CA ARG A 429 -16.59 6.49 -35.24
C ARG A 429 -15.95 6.57 -33.85
N SER A 430 -16.10 7.68 -33.14
CA SER A 430 -15.77 7.70 -31.71
C SER A 430 -16.70 6.76 -30.92
N SER A 431 -16.49 6.63 -29.62
CA SER A 431 -17.50 6.04 -28.74
C SER A 431 -18.77 6.91 -28.55
N GLY A 432 -18.81 8.06 -29.22
CA GLY A 432 -19.88 9.05 -29.19
C GLY A 432 -20.01 9.77 -27.85
N PRO A 433 -21.11 10.50 -27.64
CA PRO A 433 -21.44 11.04 -26.32
C PRO A 433 -21.72 9.95 -25.28
N CYS A 434 -21.81 8.67 -25.65
CA CYS A 434 -22.23 7.60 -24.74
C CYS A 434 -21.11 6.75 -24.14
N GLY A 435 -19.91 6.77 -24.73
CA GLY A 435 -18.85 5.84 -24.35
C GLY A 435 -19.05 4.43 -24.94
N ALA A 436 -18.05 3.56 -24.73
CA ALA A 436 -18.02 2.23 -25.31
C ALA A 436 -19.26 1.38 -24.92
N SER A 437 -19.78 0.62 -25.87
CA SER A 437 -21.03 -0.13 -25.73
C SER A 437 -20.83 -1.42 -24.88
N PRO A 438 -21.49 -1.59 -23.72
CA PRO A 438 -21.29 -2.77 -22.83
C PRO A 438 -21.83 -4.12 -23.36
N LYS A 439 -22.10 -4.23 -24.66
CA LYS A 439 -22.69 -5.43 -25.30
C LYS A 439 -21.84 -5.85 -26.50
N GLY A 440 -21.16 -6.99 -26.36
CA GLY A 440 -20.42 -7.66 -27.42
C GLY A 440 -19.05 -8.16 -26.93
N GLU A 441 -18.34 -7.30 -26.21
CA GLU A 441 -17.13 -7.63 -25.47
C GLU A 441 -17.45 -7.75 -23.97
N ARG A 442 -16.56 -8.39 -23.18
CA ARG A 442 -16.68 -8.39 -21.71
C ARG A 442 -16.59 -6.94 -21.21
N SER A 443 -17.26 -6.62 -20.09
CA SER A 443 -17.01 -5.35 -19.40
C SER A 443 -15.53 -5.30 -19.02
N ARG A 444 -14.77 -4.42 -19.69
CA ARG A 444 -13.31 -4.34 -19.60
C ARG A 444 -12.85 -3.93 -18.20
N VAL A 445 -13.61 -3.03 -17.59
CA VAL A 445 -13.53 -2.78 -16.16
C VAL A 445 -14.30 -3.89 -15.45
N LYS A 446 -13.58 -4.75 -14.72
CA LYS A 446 -14.18 -5.68 -13.78
C LYS A 446 -14.51 -4.91 -12.50
N ARG A 447 -15.63 -5.25 -11.86
CA ARG A 447 -16.13 -4.53 -10.69
C ARG A 447 -15.97 -5.39 -9.46
N LEU A 448 -15.20 -4.91 -8.48
CA LEU A 448 -15.06 -5.54 -7.16
C LEU A 448 -16.00 -4.88 -6.16
N ALA A 449 -16.07 -3.54 -6.14
CA ALA A 449 -17.03 -2.81 -5.32
C ALA A 449 -18.43 -2.74 -5.96
N GLN A 450 -19.46 -2.97 -5.15
CA GLN A 450 -20.85 -2.66 -5.44
C GLN A 450 -21.06 -1.14 -5.49
N ARG A 451 -22.22 -0.61 -5.06
CA ARG A 451 -22.49 0.83 -5.07
C ARG A 451 -23.13 1.21 -3.75
N ARG A 452 -22.46 2.08 -3.00
CA ARG A 452 -22.88 2.49 -1.65
C ARG A 452 -23.37 3.94 -1.66
N PHE A 453 -24.39 4.23 -0.85
CA PHE A 453 -24.73 5.61 -0.50
C PHE A 453 -24.05 5.94 0.83
N ARG A 454 -23.25 7.01 0.83
CA ARG A 454 -22.52 7.53 1.99
C ARG A 454 -23.41 8.55 2.69
N HIS A 455 -23.94 8.16 3.85
CA HIS A 455 -24.84 8.96 4.69
C HIS A 455 -24.08 9.75 5.78
N ASP A 456 -22.77 9.94 5.57
CA ASP A 456 -21.76 10.29 6.56
C ASP A 456 -21.98 11.66 7.24
N LEU A 457 -22.54 11.64 8.45
CA LEU A 457 -22.34 12.70 9.46
C LEU A 457 -21.51 12.21 10.67
N GLU A 458 -21.21 10.92 10.78
CA GLU A 458 -20.33 10.35 11.81
C GLU A 458 -19.27 9.44 11.17
N GLY A 459 -17.99 9.78 11.35
CA GLY A 459 -16.86 9.04 10.78
C GLY A 459 -16.50 7.81 11.59
N VAL A 460 -17.34 6.76 11.56
CA VAL A 460 -17.11 5.48 12.25
C VAL A 460 -17.37 4.31 11.29
N PRO A 461 -16.36 3.48 10.96
CA PRO A 461 -16.58 2.22 10.24
C PRO A 461 -17.30 1.19 11.14
N GLY A 462 -18.34 0.51 10.64
CA GLY A 462 -18.83 -0.72 11.27
C GLY A 462 -20.35 -0.99 11.21
N LYS A 463 -21.20 0.04 11.11
CA LYS A 463 -22.66 -0.15 11.17
C LYS A 463 -23.30 -0.38 9.79
N GLN A 464 -23.37 -1.64 9.37
CA GLN A 464 -24.45 -2.08 8.48
C GLN A 464 -25.78 -2.05 9.28
N ASP A 465 -26.76 -1.29 8.80
CA ASP A 465 -28.11 -1.34 9.35
C ASP A 465 -28.79 -2.65 8.95
N THR A 466 -28.79 -3.62 9.86
CA THR A 466 -29.43 -4.92 9.71
C THR A 466 -30.87 -4.93 10.25
N SER A 467 -31.47 -3.76 10.51
CA SER A 467 -32.86 -3.68 10.97
C SER A 467 -33.85 -4.10 9.88
N ARG A 468 -34.55 -5.20 10.16
CA ARG A 468 -35.46 -5.91 9.26
C ARG A 468 -36.71 -5.08 8.94
N GLU A 469 -37.33 -5.33 7.78
CA GLU A 469 -38.53 -4.62 7.32
C GLU A 469 -39.69 -4.62 8.35
N GLU A 470 -39.90 -3.50 9.05
CA GLU A 470 -41.19 -3.13 9.63
C GLU A 470 -41.76 -1.91 8.91
N LYS A 471 -43.03 -2.00 8.50
CA LYS A 471 -43.74 -0.90 7.80
C LYS A 471 -44.24 0.13 8.79
N PRO A 472 -43.89 1.43 8.65
CA PRO A 472 -44.56 2.49 9.38
C PRO A 472 -46.05 2.51 9.06
N THR A 473 -46.90 2.46 10.10
CA THR A 473 -48.35 2.55 9.98
C THR A 473 -48.91 3.52 11.02
N ASP A 474 -48.62 4.81 10.83
CA ASP A 474 -49.27 5.90 11.55
C ASP A 474 -49.23 7.19 10.71
N GLU A 475 -50.40 7.78 10.43
CA GLU A 475 -50.49 9.06 9.71
C GLU A 475 -50.36 10.21 10.72
N ARG A 476 -49.28 10.99 10.65
CA ARG A 476 -49.11 12.21 11.46
C ARG A 476 -48.97 13.45 10.56
N PRO A 477 -49.52 14.61 10.95
CA PRO A 477 -49.39 15.83 10.17
C PRO A 477 -47.91 16.25 10.03
N ARG A 478 -47.52 16.71 8.85
CA ARG A 478 -46.21 17.35 8.62
C ARG A 478 -46.25 18.76 9.21
N ASP A 479 -45.17 19.16 9.87
CA ASP A 479 -44.91 20.54 10.30
C ASP A 479 -43.86 21.16 9.35
N ASP A 480 -44.00 22.45 9.01
CA ASP A 480 -43.31 23.09 7.88
C ASP A 480 -41.91 23.64 8.24
N SER A 481 -41.38 23.30 9.42
CA SER A 481 -40.08 23.77 9.90
C SER A 481 -38.90 22.95 9.34
N GLY A 482 -38.57 23.14 8.06
CA GLY A 482 -37.28 22.74 7.48
C GLY A 482 -36.99 21.23 7.52
N ALA A 483 -37.93 20.40 7.05
CA ALA A 483 -37.83 18.95 7.08
C ALA A 483 -36.58 18.42 6.34
N GLN A 484 -35.67 17.79 7.09
CA GLN A 484 -34.61 16.95 6.56
C GLN A 484 -35.26 15.75 5.85
N GLN A 485 -35.02 15.61 4.55
CA GLN A 485 -35.71 14.61 3.71
C GLN A 485 -35.36 13.17 4.14
N ASP A 486 -36.31 12.24 4.00
CA ASP A 486 -36.07 10.83 4.32
C ASP A 486 -34.93 10.28 3.42
N PRO A 487 -33.82 9.75 4.01
CA PRO A 487 -32.74 9.16 3.24
C PRO A 487 -33.20 8.10 2.23
N ARG A 488 -34.30 7.39 2.51
CA ARG A 488 -34.89 6.37 1.63
C ARG A 488 -35.64 6.97 0.44
N GLU A 489 -36.31 8.12 0.61
CA GLU A 489 -36.92 8.86 -0.50
C GLU A 489 -35.83 9.46 -1.41
N VAL A 490 -34.77 10.01 -0.81
CA VAL A 490 -33.57 10.50 -1.53
C VAL A 490 -32.89 9.37 -2.30
N GLU A 491 -32.62 8.23 -1.67
CA GLU A 491 -31.97 7.09 -2.31
C GLU A 491 -32.82 6.52 -3.46
N ALA A 492 -34.14 6.39 -3.27
CA ALA A 492 -35.05 5.92 -4.30
C ALA A 492 -35.07 6.85 -5.52
N ALA A 493 -35.11 8.18 -5.31
CA ALA A 493 -35.02 9.16 -6.40
C ALA A 493 -33.68 9.06 -7.14
N LEU A 494 -32.55 9.04 -6.41
CA LEU A 494 -31.22 8.92 -7.00
C LEU A 494 -31.05 7.59 -7.76
N ARG A 495 -31.61 6.48 -7.28
CA ARG A 495 -31.62 5.19 -8.01
C ARG A 495 -32.40 5.26 -9.33
N VAL A 496 -33.47 6.05 -9.42
CA VAL A 496 -34.17 6.31 -10.68
C VAL A 496 -33.31 7.16 -11.61
N THR A 497 -32.81 8.31 -11.13
CA THR A 497 -32.01 9.21 -11.97
C THR A 497 -30.71 8.55 -12.45
N LEU A 498 -30.03 7.74 -11.62
CA LEU A 498 -28.85 6.95 -12.02
C LEU A 498 -29.14 5.88 -13.07
N LYS A 499 -30.39 5.39 -13.16
CA LYS A 499 -30.83 4.47 -14.21
C LYS A 499 -31.13 5.24 -15.49
N GLU A 500 -31.79 6.39 -15.39
CA GLU A 500 -32.09 7.25 -16.53
C GLU A 500 -30.79 7.79 -17.15
N GLN A 501 -29.81 8.21 -16.34
CA GLN A 501 -28.46 8.57 -16.77
C GLN A 501 -27.69 7.45 -17.50
N GLN A 502 -28.08 6.17 -17.37
CA GLN A 502 -27.50 5.09 -18.19
C GLN A 502 -28.02 5.13 -19.63
N GLU A 503 -29.24 5.62 -19.85
CA GLU A 503 -29.74 5.91 -21.18
C GLU A 503 -28.94 7.07 -21.78
N CYS A 504 -28.56 6.95 -23.05
CA CYS A 504 -27.79 7.97 -23.73
C CYS A 504 -28.04 7.94 -25.24
N GLU A 505 -28.17 9.13 -25.80
CA GLU A 505 -28.43 9.39 -27.19
C GLU A 505 -27.12 9.44 -27.99
N ARG A 506 -26.93 8.51 -28.93
CA ARG A 506 -25.66 8.33 -29.69
C ARG A 506 -25.43 9.37 -30.80
N ARG A 507 -26.06 10.55 -30.77
CA ARG A 507 -25.86 11.59 -31.78
C ARG A 507 -24.46 12.22 -31.62
N GLY A 508 -23.64 12.19 -32.67
CA GLY A 508 -22.34 12.84 -32.68
C GLY A 508 -22.42 14.35 -32.90
N ALA A 509 -21.34 15.06 -32.59
CA ALA A 509 -21.14 16.42 -33.05
C ALA A 509 -20.91 16.48 -34.57
N GLN A 510 -21.31 17.59 -35.18
CA GLN A 510 -21.10 17.88 -36.60
C GLN A 510 -20.32 19.19 -36.78
N ILE A 511 -19.38 19.22 -37.72
CA ILE A 511 -18.67 20.43 -38.13
C ILE A 511 -18.78 20.63 -39.65
N VAL A 512 -18.98 21.90 -40.05
CA VAL A 512 -19.15 22.32 -41.45
C VAL A 512 -18.10 23.39 -41.79
N VAL A 513 -17.09 23.00 -42.56
CA VAL A 513 -16.04 23.88 -43.08
C VAL A 513 -16.34 24.21 -44.54
N ARG A 514 -16.35 25.49 -44.91
CA ARG A 514 -16.68 25.92 -46.28
C ARG A 514 -15.49 25.86 -47.23
N ALA A 515 -15.75 25.62 -48.51
CA ALA A 515 -14.73 25.59 -49.57
C ALA A 515 -13.86 26.87 -49.58
N GLY A 516 -12.54 26.70 -49.66
CA GLY A 516 -11.58 27.81 -49.74
C GLY A 516 -11.39 28.62 -48.45
N THR A 517 -11.89 28.13 -47.30
CA THR A 517 -11.65 28.76 -45.99
C THR A 517 -10.37 28.32 -45.30
N LEU A 518 -9.81 27.16 -45.65
CA LEU A 518 -8.62 26.59 -45.03
C LEU A 518 -7.34 27.30 -45.47
N VAL A 519 -6.37 27.39 -44.56
CA VAL A 519 -4.98 27.83 -44.78
C VAL A 519 -3.98 26.84 -44.18
N ASP A 520 -2.76 26.87 -44.71
CA ASP A 520 -1.60 26.19 -44.12
C ASP A 520 -0.94 27.05 -43.01
N SER A 521 0.18 26.56 -42.45
CA SER A 521 0.97 27.27 -41.43
C SER A 521 1.65 28.55 -41.92
N ASN A 522 1.69 28.81 -43.23
CA ASN A 522 2.18 30.06 -43.82
C ASN A 522 1.04 31.07 -44.07
N GLY A 523 -0.22 30.67 -43.89
CA GLY A 523 -1.39 31.47 -44.22
C GLY A 523 -1.82 31.39 -45.69
N GLU A 524 -1.21 30.51 -46.50
CA GLU A 524 -1.60 30.29 -47.89
C GLU A 524 -2.87 29.44 -47.97
N THR A 525 -3.78 29.77 -48.90
CA THR A 525 -5.10 29.12 -48.97
C THR A 525 -4.98 27.66 -49.44
N TRP A 526 -5.30 26.72 -48.55
CA TRP A 526 -5.14 25.30 -48.81
C TRP A 526 -6.24 24.78 -49.73
N THR A 527 -5.83 24.24 -50.89
CA THR A 527 -6.75 23.65 -51.88
C THR A 527 -6.41 22.18 -52.20
N GLY A 528 -5.52 21.57 -51.41
CA GLY A 528 -5.11 20.19 -51.55
C GLY A 528 -6.13 19.18 -51.01
N ALA A 529 -5.64 17.97 -50.73
CA ALA A 529 -6.37 16.99 -49.94
C ALA A 529 -6.33 17.39 -48.45
N VAL A 530 -7.39 17.08 -47.72
CA VAL A 530 -7.58 17.44 -46.31
C VAL A 530 -7.93 16.17 -45.55
N ARG A 531 -7.36 16.00 -44.36
CA ARG A 531 -7.68 14.96 -43.39
C ARG A 531 -8.32 15.64 -42.17
N ALA A 532 -9.62 15.49 -42.02
CA ALA A 532 -10.37 15.98 -40.87
C ALA A 532 -10.45 14.89 -39.80
N SER A 533 -10.30 15.27 -38.54
CA SER A 533 -10.34 14.41 -37.34
C SER A 533 -11.30 15.05 -36.33
N VAL A 534 -12.42 14.39 -36.02
CA VAL A 534 -13.50 14.96 -35.19
C VAL A 534 -13.95 13.97 -34.12
N ALA A 535 -14.19 14.39 -32.88
CA ALA A 535 -14.72 13.51 -31.84
C ALA A 535 -15.65 14.24 -30.84
N THR A 536 -16.74 13.58 -30.46
CA THR A 536 -17.75 14.08 -29.51
C THR A 536 -17.37 13.77 -28.07
N LEU A 537 -17.25 14.79 -27.22
CA LEU A 537 -16.81 14.67 -25.84
C LEU A 537 -17.95 15.05 -24.88
N ASN A 538 -18.62 14.05 -24.31
CA ASN A 538 -19.71 14.26 -23.34
C ASN A 538 -19.19 14.36 -21.88
N PRO A 539 -19.21 15.55 -21.25
CA PRO A 539 -18.71 15.76 -19.90
C PRO A 539 -19.41 14.88 -18.86
N ALA A 540 -20.67 14.53 -19.03
CA ALA A 540 -21.43 13.68 -18.09
C ALA A 540 -20.96 12.21 -18.04
N ARG A 541 -19.99 11.81 -18.88
CA ARG A 541 -19.47 10.43 -18.94
C ARG A 541 -17.94 10.29 -18.98
N ARG A 542 -17.21 11.32 -19.40
CA ARG A 542 -15.75 11.37 -19.50
C ARG A 542 -15.24 12.73 -19.03
N ALA A 543 -14.01 12.79 -18.51
CA ALA A 543 -13.34 14.07 -18.33
C ALA A 543 -13.09 14.75 -19.69
N LEU A 544 -13.27 16.07 -19.73
CA LEU A 544 -12.78 16.90 -20.82
C LEU A 544 -11.29 17.23 -20.61
N PRO A 545 -10.56 17.68 -21.66
CA PRO A 545 -9.19 18.17 -21.52
C PRO A 545 -8.98 19.13 -20.35
N GLY A 546 -7.90 18.90 -19.60
CA GLY A 546 -7.46 19.73 -18.48
C GLY A 546 -8.15 19.41 -17.16
N ASP A 547 -8.56 20.45 -16.42
CA ASP A 547 -9.18 20.36 -15.10
C ASP A 547 -10.35 21.36 -14.95
N TYR A 548 -11.10 21.61 -16.04
CA TYR A 548 -12.26 22.52 -16.17
C TYR A 548 -12.03 24.00 -15.79
N ARG A 549 -10.82 24.38 -15.39
CA ARG A 549 -10.44 25.78 -15.12
C ARG A 549 -10.54 26.62 -16.40
N ALA A 550 -11.04 27.83 -16.26
CA ALA A 550 -11.26 28.71 -17.40
C ALA A 550 -10.87 30.16 -17.13
N ILE A 551 -10.62 30.91 -18.20
CA ILE A 551 -10.39 32.36 -18.21
C ILE A 551 -11.46 32.99 -19.11
N THR A 552 -12.30 33.83 -18.51
CA THR A 552 -13.35 34.58 -19.22
C THR A 552 -12.78 35.61 -20.18
N ALA A 553 -13.61 36.14 -21.08
CA ALA A 553 -13.23 37.19 -22.02
C ALA A 553 -12.86 38.53 -21.32
N GLY A 554 -13.17 38.68 -20.03
CA GLY A 554 -12.70 39.77 -19.18
C GLY A 554 -11.31 39.55 -18.56
N GLY A 555 -10.77 38.33 -18.64
CA GLY A 555 -9.55 37.90 -17.94
C GLY A 555 -9.79 37.33 -16.54
N ASP A 556 -11.04 37.35 -16.04
CA ASP A 556 -11.40 36.76 -14.75
C ASP A 556 -11.38 35.22 -14.81
N GLN A 557 -10.92 34.61 -13.71
CA GLN A 557 -10.88 33.15 -13.54
C GLN A 557 -12.28 32.56 -13.27
N ALA A 558 -12.55 31.40 -13.87
CA ALA A 558 -13.81 30.66 -13.77
C ALA A 558 -13.58 29.14 -13.68
N GLU A 559 -14.65 28.38 -13.47
CA GLU A 559 -14.76 26.99 -13.92
C GLU A 559 -15.93 26.91 -14.90
N MET A 560 -15.85 26.01 -15.88
CA MET A 560 -16.94 25.76 -16.79
C MET A 560 -17.94 24.74 -16.22
N LEU A 561 -19.24 24.93 -16.44
CA LEU A 561 -20.29 23.90 -16.28
C LEU A 561 -20.79 23.46 -17.65
N SER A 562 -20.60 22.17 -17.98
CA SER A 562 -20.53 21.74 -19.37
C SER A 562 -21.77 21.07 -19.95
N PHE A 563 -22.09 21.43 -21.19
CA PHE A 563 -23.18 20.85 -21.98
C PHE A 563 -22.70 20.03 -23.20
N GLY A 564 -21.38 19.95 -23.43
CA GLY A 564 -20.79 19.12 -24.49
C GLY A 564 -19.66 19.81 -25.23
N ALA A 565 -18.56 19.08 -25.43
CA ALA A 565 -17.40 19.51 -26.21
C ALA A 565 -17.24 18.69 -27.50
N VAL A 566 -16.48 19.25 -28.44
CA VAL A 566 -16.02 18.58 -29.65
C VAL A 566 -14.52 18.82 -29.81
N TYR A 567 -13.77 17.76 -30.10
CA TYR A 567 -12.42 17.87 -30.63
C TYR A 567 -12.49 18.00 -32.15
N ALA A 568 -11.79 18.96 -32.73
CA ALA A 568 -11.65 19.11 -34.18
C ALA A 568 -10.19 19.43 -34.54
N GLU A 569 -9.61 18.62 -35.44
CA GLU A 569 -8.31 18.88 -36.05
C GLU A 569 -8.37 18.64 -37.56
N PHE A 570 -7.72 19.51 -38.33
CA PHE A 570 -7.60 19.37 -39.78
C PHE A 570 -6.11 19.38 -40.15
N THR A 571 -5.68 18.42 -40.95
CA THR A 571 -4.31 18.33 -41.48
C THR A 571 -4.32 18.16 -42.99
N ASP A 572 -3.16 18.33 -43.63
CA ASP A 572 -2.90 17.72 -44.93
C ASP A 572 -2.70 16.18 -44.80
N LEU A 573 -2.29 15.52 -45.88
CA LEU A 573 -1.98 14.08 -45.87
C LEU A 573 -0.58 13.74 -45.35
N MET A 574 0.24 14.74 -45.01
CA MET A 574 1.56 14.57 -44.38
C MET A 574 1.53 14.79 -42.86
N GLY A 575 0.43 15.34 -42.33
CA GLY A 575 0.24 15.63 -40.91
C GLY A 575 0.46 17.10 -40.53
N ASN A 576 0.70 17.99 -41.50
CA ASN A 576 0.82 19.43 -41.23
C ASN A 576 -0.56 19.99 -40.85
N LYS A 577 -0.68 20.66 -39.70
CA LYS A 577 -1.94 21.28 -39.26
C LYS A 577 -2.39 22.36 -40.27
N LEU A 578 -3.68 22.36 -40.57
CA LEU A 578 -4.40 23.36 -41.34
C LEU A 578 -5.35 24.10 -40.40
N ASN A 579 -5.60 25.38 -40.65
CA ASN A 579 -6.53 26.17 -39.83
C ASN A 579 -7.48 27.01 -40.71
N LEU A 580 -8.43 27.70 -40.10
CA LEU A 580 -9.28 28.66 -40.79
C LEU A 580 -8.50 29.94 -41.13
N ARG A 581 -8.80 30.52 -42.28
CA ARG A 581 -8.27 31.82 -42.70
C ARG A 581 -8.81 32.93 -41.78
N PRO A 582 -8.00 33.91 -41.33
CA PRO A 582 -8.48 35.03 -40.52
C PRO A 582 -9.76 35.69 -41.07
N GLY A 583 -10.77 35.84 -40.21
CA GLY A 583 -12.10 36.33 -40.60
C GLY A 583 -12.93 35.34 -41.43
N LYS A 584 -12.71 34.03 -41.25
CA LYS A 584 -13.57 32.94 -41.72
C LYS A 584 -13.84 31.99 -40.55
N THR A 585 -15.04 31.43 -40.53
CA THR A 585 -15.53 30.53 -39.48
C THR A 585 -15.86 29.15 -40.03
N ALA A 586 -15.98 28.18 -39.13
CA ALA A 586 -16.69 26.93 -39.36
C ALA A 586 -17.91 26.83 -38.45
N GLU A 587 -19.00 26.26 -38.95
CA GLU A 587 -20.19 26.00 -38.12
C GLU A 587 -20.00 24.69 -37.36
N VAL A 588 -20.21 24.72 -36.04
CA VAL A 588 -20.19 23.56 -35.15
C VAL A 588 -21.58 23.33 -34.56
N LEU A 589 -22.02 22.07 -34.56
CA LEU A 589 -23.27 21.61 -33.95
C LEU A 589 -22.97 20.53 -32.92
N THR A 590 -23.18 20.84 -31.63
CA THR A 590 -23.00 19.91 -30.52
C THR A 590 -24.37 19.50 -29.97
N PRO A 591 -24.75 18.21 -30.01
CA PRO A 591 -26.03 17.73 -29.45
C PRO A 591 -26.16 18.01 -27.95
N ILE A 592 -27.31 18.56 -27.54
CA ILE A 592 -27.64 18.72 -26.13
C ILE A 592 -28.34 17.44 -25.66
N SER A 593 -27.89 16.86 -24.54
CA SER A 593 -28.49 15.65 -23.99
C SER A 593 -29.94 15.90 -23.50
N GLY A 594 -30.79 14.87 -23.54
CA GLY A 594 -32.18 14.97 -23.08
C GLY A 594 -32.30 15.46 -21.62
N PHE A 595 -31.36 15.07 -20.77
CA PHE A 595 -31.25 15.45 -19.36
C PHE A 595 -30.83 16.92 -19.16
N GLN A 596 -29.89 17.42 -19.96
CA GLN A 596 -29.44 18.81 -19.85
C GLN A 596 -30.33 19.81 -20.62
N ASN A 597 -31.18 19.35 -21.54
CA ASN A 597 -32.05 20.22 -22.34
C ASN A 597 -33.02 21.13 -21.54
N PRO A 598 -33.60 20.71 -20.38
CA PRO A 598 -34.42 21.58 -19.52
C PRO A 598 -33.63 22.71 -18.84
N THR A 599 -32.33 22.53 -18.59
CA THR A 599 -31.46 23.52 -17.92
C THR A 599 -30.57 24.29 -18.91
N ALA A 600 -30.43 23.81 -20.15
CA ALA A 600 -29.73 24.46 -21.23
C ALA A 600 -30.35 25.80 -21.61
N LYS A 601 -29.57 26.88 -21.49
CA LYS A 601 -29.95 28.27 -21.82
C LYS A 601 -30.09 28.44 -23.34
N ASP A 602 -30.82 29.47 -23.77
CA ASP A 602 -30.96 29.76 -25.21
C ASP A 602 -29.63 30.25 -25.83
N THR A 603 -28.83 31.02 -25.08
CA THR A 603 -27.46 31.43 -25.43
C THR A 603 -26.48 30.97 -24.36
N ILE A 604 -25.33 30.46 -24.76
CA ILE A 604 -24.25 29.95 -23.89
C ILE A 604 -22.88 30.47 -24.37
N ALA A 605 -21.85 30.45 -23.50
CA ALA A 605 -20.50 30.87 -23.89
C ALA A 605 -19.77 29.76 -24.66
N LEU A 606 -18.91 30.17 -25.60
CA LEU A 606 -18.06 29.31 -26.40
C LEU A 606 -16.63 29.37 -25.87
N TRP A 607 -16.02 28.20 -25.68
CA TRP A 607 -14.69 28.06 -25.09
C TRP A 607 -13.79 27.20 -25.97
N SER A 608 -12.51 27.53 -26.05
CA SER A 608 -11.48 26.65 -26.61
C SER A 608 -10.45 26.23 -25.54
N TYR A 609 -9.85 25.06 -25.71
CA TYR A 609 -8.81 24.57 -24.81
C TYR A 609 -7.41 25.05 -25.23
N ASP A 610 -6.70 25.72 -24.32
CA ASP A 610 -5.30 26.10 -24.47
C ASP A 610 -4.38 24.95 -24.01
N GLU A 611 -3.65 24.34 -24.96
CA GLU A 611 -2.83 23.15 -24.70
C GLU A 611 -1.58 23.42 -23.84
N ASP A 612 -1.08 24.66 -23.76
CA ASP A 612 0.18 25.02 -23.06
C ASP A 612 -0.03 25.39 -21.57
N THR A 613 -1.19 25.99 -21.29
CA THR A 613 -1.60 26.44 -19.94
C THR A 613 -2.68 25.56 -19.32
N GLY A 614 -3.39 24.78 -20.14
CA GLY A 614 -4.45 23.87 -19.72
C GLY A 614 -5.71 24.58 -19.24
N PHE A 615 -5.88 25.87 -19.58
CA PHE A 615 -7.11 26.61 -19.30
C PHE A 615 -8.05 26.57 -20.50
N TRP A 616 -9.34 26.75 -20.22
CA TRP A 616 -10.35 27.01 -21.24
C TRP A 616 -10.56 28.51 -21.42
N MET A 617 -10.48 29.01 -22.65
CA MET A 617 -10.51 30.43 -22.98
C MET A 617 -11.87 30.80 -23.58
N GLU A 618 -12.57 31.80 -23.03
CA GLU A 618 -13.84 32.30 -23.59
C GLU A 618 -13.57 33.09 -24.88
N GLU A 619 -14.13 32.65 -26.00
CA GLU A 619 -13.86 33.23 -27.32
C GLU A 619 -15.12 33.64 -28.10
N GLY A 620 -16.31 33.26 -27.64
CA GLY A 620 -17.55 33.56 -28.36
C GLY A 620 -18.81 33.07 -27.66
N LYS A 621 -19.84 32.77 -28.44
CA LYS A 621 -21.14 32.27 -27.96
C LYS A 621 -21.71 31.22 -28.89
N ALA A 622 -22.56 30.36 -28.33
CA ALA A 622 -23.35 29.39 -29.07
C ALA A 622 -24.85 29.59 -28.77
N GLU A 623 -25.70 29.35 -29.77
CA GLU A 623 -27.15 29.50 -29.67
C GLU A 623 -27.85 28.14 -29.73
N LYS A 624 -28.88 27.95 -28.91
CA LYS A 624 -29.67 26.72 -28.82
C LYS A 624 -30.58 26.58 -30.04
N VAL A 625 -30.45 25.47 -30.77
CA VAL A 625 -31.21 25.18 -32.00
C VAL A 625 -31.87 23.82 -31.95
N MET A 626 -33.06 23.71 -32.58
CA MET A 626 -33.67 22.42 -32.88
C MET A 626 -33.22 21.96 -34.27
N THR A 627 -32.55 20.82 -34.33
CA THR A 627 -32.20 20.14 -35.59
C THR A 627 -33.23 19.05 -35.91
N PRO A 628 -33.22 18.47 -37.13
CA PRO A 628 -34.07 17.31 -37.46
C PRO A 628 -33.85 16.08 -36.59
N THR A 629 -32.75 16.03 -35.81
CA THR A 629 -32.39 14.89 -34.95
C THR A 629 -32.57 15.18 -33.46
N GLY A 630 -32.82 16.44 -33.05
CA GLY A 630 -33.03 16.83 -31.66
C GLY A 630 -32.43 18.21 -31.32
N PRO A 631 -32.40 18.62 -30.05
CA PRO A 631 -31.73 19.86 -29.64
C PRO A 631 -30.20 19.75 -29.81
N ALA A 632 -29.58 20.90 -30.08
CA ALA A 632 -28.13 21.11 -30.18
C ALA A 632 -27.78 22.58 -29.88
N TYR A 633 -26.53 22.86 -29.54
CA TYR A 633 -25.96 24.21 -29.63
C TYR A 633 -25.30 24.40 -30.99
N ARG A 634 -25.47 25.58 -31.61
CA ARG A 634 -24.79 26.02 -32.82
C ARG A 634 -23.78 27.12 -32.49
N ALA A 635 -22.53 26.92 -32.89
CA ALA A 635 -21.46 27.91 -32.78
C ALA A 635 -20.81 28.19 -34.14
N GLU A 636 -20.23 29.36 -34.29
CA GLU A 636 -19.29 29.71 -35.36
C GLU A 636 -17.91 29.82 -34.72
N VAL A 637 -16.95 29.00 -35.14
CA VAL A 637 -15.59 28.95 -34.55
C VAL A 637 -14.57 29.56 -35.50
N GLU A 638 -13.61 30.35 -34.98
CA GLU A 638 -12.57 31.01 -35.80
C GLU A 638 -11.30 30.17 -36.00
N HIS A 639 -11.17 29.03 -35.31
CA HIS A 639 -10.06 28.08 -35.44
C HIS A 639 -10.49 26.64 -35.09
N PHE A 640 -9.58 25.68 -35.27
CA PHE A 640 -9.78 24.28 -34.87
C PHE A 640 -8.96 23.94 -33.62
N SER A 641 -9.64 23.43 -32.60
CA SER A 641 -9.09 23.05 -31.28
C SER A 641 -10.05 22.06 -30.60
N THR A 642 -9.93 21.84 -29.29
CA THR A 642 -11.07 21.31 -28.52
C THR A 642 -11.98 22.46 -28.12
N ILE A 643 -13.22 22.42 -28.59
CA ILE A 643 -14.23 23.49 -28.49
C ILE A 643 -15.37 23.01 -27.58
N ASN A 644 -15.94 23.90 -26.77
CA ASN A 644 -16.90 23.54 -25.72
C ASN A 644 -17.98 24.63 -25.52
N MET A 645 -19.20 24.23 -25.12
CA MET A 645 -20.37 25.11 -24.98
C MET A 645 -20.89 25.14 -23.54
N ASP A 646 -20.35 26.05 -22.73
CA ASP A 646 -20.42 25.96 -21.27
C ASP A 646 -20.89 27.25 -20.58
N VAL A 647 -21.47 27.09 -19.40
CA VAL A 647 -21.80 28.21 -18.51
C VAL A 647 -20.63 28.46 -17.56
N ALA A 648 -20.17 29.72 -17.47
CA ALA A 648 -19.17 30.13 -16.50
C ALA A 648 -19.74 30.05 -15.06
N GLY A 649 -19.17 29.18 -14.23
CA GLY A 649 -19.48 28.99 -12.81
C GLY A 649 -18.63 29.90 -11.93
N ASN A 650 -19.04 31.17 -11.81
CA ASN A 650 -18.21 32.23 -11.23
C ASN A 650 -18.55 32.60 -9.78
N ASP A 651 -19.49 31.90 -9.14
CA ASP A 651 -19.94 32.23 -7.78
C ASP A 651 -19.55 31.14 -6.76
N PRO A 652 -18.54 31.37 -5.89
CA PRO A 652 -18.25 30.46 -4.78
C PRO A 652 -19.45 30.29 -3.84
N ALA A 653 -20.37 31.27 -3.80
CA ALA A 653 -21.57 31.19 -2.99
C ALA A 653 -22.62 30.18 -3.52
N LEU A 654 -22.38 29.53 -4.66
CA LEU A 654 -23.19 28.44 -5.21
C LEU A 654 -22.40 27.12 -5.35
N ALA A 655 -21.26 27.01 -4.65
CA ALA A 655 -20.37 25.84 -4.71
C ALA A 655 -20.11 25.22 -3.33
N THR A 656 -19.87 23.91 -3.33
CA THR A 656 -19.25 23.15 -2.24
C THR A 656 -18.02 22.39 -2.77
N CYS A 657 -17.22 21.83 -1.88
CA CYS A 657 -16.13 20.93 -2.25
C CYS A 657 -16.03 19.76 -1.27
N VAL A 658 -15.63 18.61 -1.78
CA VAL A 658 -15.45 17.38 -1.00
C VAL A 658 -13.97 17.06 -0.92
N ARG A 659 -13.44 17.10 0.30
CA ARG A 659 -12.11 16.60 0.65
C ARG A 659 -12.17 15.11 0.94
N LEU A 660 -11.17 14.39 0.47
CA LEU A 660 -11.07 12.94 0.49
C LEU A 660 -9.75 12.52 1.13
N GLU A 661 -9.79 11.44 1.89
CA GLU A 661 -8.60 10.73 2.38
C GLU A 661 -8.66 9.30 1.84
N ILE A 662 -7.52 8.75 1.42
CA ILE A 662 -7.45 7.43 0.80
C ILE A 662 -6.94 6.44 1.85
N ASP A 663 -7.68 5.36 2.08
CA ASP A 663 -7.27 4.34 3.03
C ASP A 663 -6.02 3.58 2.54
N ALA A 664 -5.09 3.30 3.46
CA ALA A 664 -3.83 2.61 3.16
C ALA A 664 -4.03 1.19 2.61
N ALA A 665 -5.21 0.58 2.79
CA ALA A 665 -5.59 -0.66 2.14
C ALA A 665 -5.64 -0.55 0.59
N PHE A 666 -5.68 0.66 0.02
CA PHE A 666 -5.52 0.88 -1.41
C PHE A 666 -4.06 0.97 -1.89
N ASN A 667 -3.07 1.08 -1.00
CA ASN A 667 -1.66 1.33 -1.39
C ASN A 667 -1.09 0.28 -2.36
N GLY A 668 -1.52 -0.98 -2.28
CA GLY A 668 -1.04 -2.08 -3.11
C GLY A 668 -1.67 -2.16 -4.50
N TRP A 669 -2.39 -1.11 -4.94
CA TRP A 669 -2.99 -1.04 -6.27
C TRP A 669 -2.28 0.02 -7.12
N SER A 670 -1.87 -0.36 -8.32
CA SER A 670 -1.25 0.57 -9.26
C SER A 670 -2.31 1.37 -10.03
N ASN A 671 -1.87 2.49 -10.62
CA ASN A 671 -2.66 3.31 -11.55
C ASN A 671 -4.00 3.81 -10.97
N LEU A 672 -4.00 4.19 -9.68
CA LEU A 672 -5.21 4.66 -9.00
C LEU A 672 -5.74 5.96 -9.62
N VAL A 673 -6.95 5.91 -10.19
CA VAL A 673 -7.65 7.07 -10.74
C VAL A 673 -9.04 7.16 -10.13
N LEU A 674 -9.31 8.25 -9.43
CA LEU A 674 -10.62 8.60 -8.92
C LEU A 674 -11.43 9.32 -10.00
N ARG A 675 -12.49 8.68 -10.49
CA ARG A 675 -13.45 9.27 -11.44
C ARG A 675 -14.67 9.79 -10.70
N ALA A 676 -14.80 11.11 -10.64
CA ALA A 676 -15.81 11.84 -9.90
C ALA A 676 -16.93 12.32 -10.82
N TYR A 677 -18.09 11.67 -10.78
CA TYR A 677 -19.30 12.10 -11.47
C TYR A 677 -20.04 13.13 -10.60
N VAL A 678 -20.14 14.36 -11.10
CA VAL A 678 -20.81 15.49 -10.45
C VAL A 678 -22.21 15.65 -11.03
N SER A 679 -23.21 15.73 -10.15
CA SER A 679 -24.60 16.00 -10.54
C SER A 679 -25.10 17.37 -10.10
N TYR A 680 -26.15 17.86 -10.78
CA TYR A 680 -26.86 19.09 -10.47
C TYR A 680 -28.38 18.89 -10.63
N ASN A 681 -29.15 19.11 -9.56
CA ASN A 681 -30.58 18.77 -9.47
C ASN A 681 -30.88 17.32 -9.91
N GLY A 682 -30.02 16.38 -9.51
CA GLY A 682 -30.06 14.97 -9.88
C GLY A 682 -29.30 14.59 -11.15
N ASP A 683 -29.23 15.44 -12.17
CA ASP A 683 -28.62 15.08 -13.46
C ASP A 683 -27.09 15.14 -13.44
N SER A 684 -26.41 14.10 -13.95
CA SER A 684 -24.96 14.13 -14.13
C SER A 684 -24.58 15.16 -15.20
N VAL A 685 -23.82 16.17 -14.80
CA VAL A 685 -23.39 17.27 -15.67
C VAL A 685 -21.92 17.13 -16.08
N GLN A 686 -21.07 16.59 -15.20
CA GLN A 686 -19.62 16.55 -15.41
C GLN A 686 -18.97 15.32 -14.78
N THR A 687 -17.81 14.94 -15.33
CA THR A 687 -16.92 13.91 -14.82
C THR A 687 -15.56 14.57 -14.60
N LYS A 688 -15.14 14.73 -13.36
CA LYS A 688 -13.77 15.16 -13.02
C LYS A 688 -12.93 13.91 -12.80
N GLU A 689 -11.66 13.92 -13.19
CA GLU A 689 -10.72 12.81 -12.92
C GLU A 689 -9.52 13.31 -12.12
N THR A 690 -9.25 12.63 -11.02
CA THR A 690 -8.07 12.86 -10.20
C THR A 690 -7.27 11.56 -10.21
N ALA A 691 -6.12 11.57 -10.91
CA ALA A 691 -5.10 10.57 -10.67
C ALA A 691 -4.65 10.70 -9.21
N LEU A 692 -4.73 9.61 -8.45
CA LEU A 692 -4.30 9.61 -7.06
C LEU A 692 -2.78 9.45 -7.00
N ASP A 693 -2.22 10.03 -5.96
CA ASP A 693 -0.81 9.95 -5.59
C ASP A 693 -0.70 9.65 -4.09
N ASN A 694 0.51 9.68 -3.57
CA ASN A 694 0.80 9.41 -2.16
C ASN A 694 0.49 10.60 -1.23
N ALA A 695 -0.33 11.56 -1.67
CA ALA A 695 -0.86 12.60 -0.80
C ALA A 695 -1.86 12.00 0.19
N GLN A 696 -1.83 12.47 1.43
CA GLN A 696 -2.83 12.07 2.42
C GLN A 696 -4.24 12.57 2.04
N TYR A 697 -4.34 13.67 1.28
CA TYR A 697 -5.61 14.29 0.90
C TYR A 697 -5.69 14.63 -0.58
N HIS A 698 -6.88 14.41 -1.13
CA HIS A 698 -7.34 14.88 -2.44
C HIS A 698 -8.62 15.70 -2.26
N ALA A 699 -9.04 16.45 -3.28
CA ALA A 699 -10.29 17.19 -3.23
C ALA A 699 -10.98 17.25 -4.59
N ILE A 700 -12.28 16.96 -4.61
CA ILE A 700 -13.17 17.31 -5.72
C ILE A 700 -13.82 18.65 -5.36
N TYR A 701 -13.28 19.73 -5.94
CA TYR A 701 -13.79 21.08 -5.73
C TYR A 701 -14.86 21.48 -6.74
N ARG A 702 -15.66 22.48 -6.36
CA ARG A 702 -16.77 23.03 -7.14
C ARG A 702 -17.74 21.95 -7.61
N ILE A 703 -18.39 21.35 -6.64
CA ILE A 703 -19.66 20.66 -6.86
C ILE A 703 -20.76 21.71 -6.69
N PRO A 704 -21.77 21.76 -7.57
CA PRO A 704 -22.93 22.64 -7.40
C PRO A 704 -23.61 22.43 -6.05
N TYR A 705 -23.98 23.53 -5.39
CA TYR A 705 -24.60 23.54 -4.07
C TYR A 705 -25.97 24.23 -4.13
N GLY A 706 -27.02 23.57 -3.63
CA GLY A 706 -28.35 24.19 -3.55
C GLY A 706 -29.47 23.22 -3.20
N ASN A 707 -30.58 23.76 -2.70
CA ASN A 707 -31.65 22.99 -2.06
C ASN A 707 -32.64 22.36 -3.07
N GLY A 708 -32.13 21.73 -4.14
CA GLY A 708 -32.92 21.07 -5.19
C GLY A 708 -33.44 19.69 -4.79
N PHE A 709 -34.34 19.14 -5.60
CA PHE A 709 -34.71 17.72 -5.54
C PHE A 709 -34.84 17.13 -6.96
N PRO A 710 -34.16 16.01 -7.30
CA PRO A 710 -33.22 15.26 -6.46
C PRO A 710 -32.00 16.10 -6.02
N PRO A 711 -31.39 15.81 -4.87
CA PRO A 711 -30.26 16.58 -4.35
C PRO A 711 -29.01 16.44 -5.22
N ASN A 712 -28.08 17.37 -5.07
CA ASN A 712 -26.78 17.32 -5.70
C ASN A 712 -25.93 16.21 -5.05
N THR A 713 -25.26 15.43 -5.89
CA THR A 713 -24.42 14.31 -5.45
C THR A 713 -23.10 14.27 -6.20
N LEU A 714 -22.11 13.74 -5.48
CA LEU A 714 -20.81 13.35 -5.98
C LEU A 714 -20.73 11.81 -5.94
N ARG A 715 -20.75 11.18 -7.10
CA ARG A 715 -20.50 9.74 -7.24
C ARG A 715 -19.02 9.52 -7.57
N LEU A 716 -18.31 8.86 -6.66
CA LEU A 716 -16.88 8.57 -6.74
C LEU A 716 -16.67 7.13 -7.18
N GLU A 717 -16.09 6.92 -8.35
CA GLU A 717 -15.66 5.59 -8.82
C GLU A 717 -14.13 5.52 -8.79
N LEU A 718 -13.56 4.83 -7.80
CA LEU A 718 -12.11 4.60 -7.73
C LEU A 718 -11.75 3.40 -8.60
N ARG A 719 -10.82 3.62 -9.52
CA ARG A 719 -10.27 2.63 -10.43
C ARG A 719 -8.81 2.38 -10.12
N GLY A 720 -8.35 1.14 -10.31
CA GLY A 720 -6.94 0.77 -10.26
C GLY A 720 -6.64 -0.38 -11.21
N THR A 721 -5.38 -0.80 -11.29
CA THR A 721 -4.94 -1.95 -12.10
C THR A 721 -4.45 -3.10 -11.21
N SER A 722 -4.72 -4.34 -11.62
CA SER A 722 -4.01 -5.52 -11.11
C SER A 722 -3.89 -6.57 -12.21
N ASN A 723 -2.70 -7.14 -12.40
CA ASN A 723 -2.39 -8.12 -13.45
C ASN A 723 -2.84 -7.69 -14.87
N GLY A 724 -2.84 -6.39 -15.16
CA GLY A 724 -3.28 -5.82 -16.44
C GLY A 724 -4.80 -5.63 -16.61
N GLU A 725 -5.63 -6.05 -15.65
CA GLU A 725 -7.08 -5.74 -15.65
C GLU A 725 -7.36 -4.41 -14.93
N GLU A 726 -8.22 -3.56 -15.52
CA GLU A 726 -8.78 -2.37 -14.87
C GLU A 726 -9.93 -2.78 -13.94
N LEU A 727 -9.90 -2.32 -12.69
CA LEU A 727 -10.79 -2.78 -11.62
C LEU A 727 -11.45 -1.60 -10.91
N VAL A 728 -12.77 -1.65 -10.71
CA VAL A 728 -13.48 -0.70 -9.81
C VAL A 728 -13.33 -1.19 -8.37
N LEU A 729 -12.66 -0.37 -7.56
CA LEU A 729 -12.28 -0.66 -6.18
C LEU A 729 -13.21 0.03 -5.15
N LEU A 730 -13.96 1.06 -5.59
CA LEU A 730 -14.99 1.76 -4.80
C LEU A 730 -15.97 2.47 -5.77
N ASP A 731 -17.26 2.55 -5.42
CA ASP A 731 -18.30 3.31 -6.15
C ASP A 731 -19.29 3.90 -5.14
N ASP A 732 -18.83 4.92 -4.41
CA ASP A 732 -19.56 5.59 -3.35
C ASP A 732 -20.32 6.81 -3.89
N ILE A 733 -21.53 7.06 -3.36
CA ILE A 733 -22.35 8.23 -3.68
C ILE A 733 -22.52 9.08 -2.43
N ILE A 734 -22.03 10.31 -2.49
CA ILE A 734 -22.07 11.31 -1.42
C ILE A 734 -23.14 12.35 -1.76
N ASN A 735 -24.04 12.65 -0.81
CA ASN A 735 -24.90 13.84 -0.88
C ASN A 735 -24.06 15.07 -0.55
N THR A 736 -24.00 16.03 -1.48
CA THR A 736 -23.13 17.21 -1.34
C THR A 736 -23.84 18.46 -0.83
N ASP A 737 -25.18 18.51 -0.83
CA ASP A 737 -25.92 19.60 -0.20
C ASP A 737 -25.86 19.54 1.33
N ALA A 738 -25.54 18.35 1.88
CA ALA A 738 -25.23 18.14 3.30
C ALA A 738 -23.79 18.57 3.69
N ARG A 739 -22.92 18.93 2.73
CA ARG A 739 -21.54 19.36 3.00
C ARG A 739 -21.44 20.86 3.24
N PRO A 740 -20.38 21.35 3.91
CA PRO A 740 -20.13 22.77 4.04
C PRO A 740 -20.07 23.47 2.67
N LYS A 741 -20.81 24.56 2.54
CA LYS A 741 -20.68 25.50 1.42
C LYS A 741 -19.31 26.19 1.46
N MET A 742 -18.69 26.42 0.30
CA MET A 742 -17.44 27.18 0.24
C MET A 742 -17.66 28.64 0.69
N THR A 743 -16.81 29.12 1.60
CA THR A 743 -16.87 30.48 2.16
C THR A 743 -15.70 31.37 1.73
N GLY A 744 -14.67 30.79 1.09
CA GLY A 744 -13.54 31.50 0.51
C GLY A 744 -13.86 32.15 -0.84
N ASN A 745 -13.08 33.17 -1.19
CA ASN A 745 -12.99 33.69 -2.56
C ASN A 745 -12.01 32.87 -3.42
N ASP A 746 -11.16 32.05 -2.79
CA ASP A 746 -10.32 31.11 -3.54
C ASP A 746 -11.19 29.94 -3.99
N LEU A 747 -11.32 29.82 -5.31
CA LEU A 747 -12.10 28.78 -5.94
C LEU A 747 -11.26 27.47 -6.12
N TRP A 748 -9.98 27.46 -5.74
CA TRP A 748 -9.07 26.30 -5.74
C TRP A 748 -8.30 26.18 -4.40
N PRO A 749 -8.95 25.77 -3.30
CA PRO A 749 -8.31 25.71 -1.98
C PRO A 749 -6.95 24.99 -2.01
N PRO A 750 -5.91 25.51 -1.35
CA PRO A 750 -4.60 24.87 -1.30
C PRO A 750 -4.64 23.57 -0.48
N TYR A 751 -3.73 22.63 -0.76
CA TYR A 751 -3.47 21.47 0.11
C TYR A 751 -3.21 21.93 1.55
N PRO A 752 -3.75 21.29 2.61
CA PRO A 752 -4.50 20.02 2.62
C PRO A 752 -6.03 20.15 2.45
N TYR A 753 -6.51 21.20 1.76
CA TYR A 753 -7.92 21.40 1.36
C TYR A 753 -8.91 21.61 2.52
N THR A 754 -8.47 22.24 3.62
CA THR A 754 -9.26 22.44 4.85
C THR A 754 -10.58 23.21 4.65
N GLU A 755 -10.68 24.09 3.65
CA GLU A 755 -11.93 24.81 3.31
C GLU A 755 -13.07 23.89 2.86
N CYS A 756 -12.75 22.66 2.43
CA CYS A 756 -13.71 21.63 2.06
C CYS A 756 -14.20 20.78 3.25
N GLY A 757 -13.86 21.17 4.48
CA GLY A 757 -14.26 20.54 5.73
C GLY A 757 -13.48 19.27 6.08
N ASP A 758 -14.08 18.45 6.95
CA ASP A 758 -13.50 17.18 7.38
C ASP A 758 -13.40 16.19 6.21
N PRO A 759 -12.30 15.42 6.12
CA PRO A 759 -12.07 14.50 5.01
C PRO A 759 -13.05 13.32 5.06
N ILE A 760 -13.59 12.92 3.91
CA ILE A 760 -14.28 11.64 3.80
C ILE A 760 -13.23 10.57 3.53
N LEU A 761 -13.05 9.65 4.48
CA LEU A 761 -12.20 8.47 4.28
C LEU A 761 -12.85 7.54 3.26
N LEU A 762 -12.16 7.32 2.15
CA LEU A 762 -12.50 6.31 1.16
C LEU A 762 -11.84 5.00 1.58
N THR A 763 -12.66 4.03 1.98
CA THR A 763 -12.23 2.67 2.35
C THR A 763 -12.71 1.66 1.31
N PRO A 764 -11.96 0.58 1.04
CA PRO A 764 -12.41 -0.50 0.17
C PRO A 764 -13.75 -1.10 0.66
N GLU A 765 -14.50 -1.70 -0.26
CA GLU A 765 -15.57 -2.61 0.14
C GLU A 765 -15.01 -3.94 0.68
N PRO A 766 -15.74 -4.63 1.57
CA PRO A 766 -15.48 -6.04 1.88
C PRO A 766 -15.25 -6.86 0.60
N GLY A 767 -14.16 -7.62 0.57
CA GLY A 767 -13.74 -8.37 -0.63
C GLY A 767 -12.97 -7.60 -1.72
N VAL A 768 -12.82 -6.26 -1.65
CA VAL A 768 -11.90 -5.52 -2.55
C VAL A 768 -10.46 -5.68 -2.08
N VAL A 769 -10.20 -5.35 -0.82
CA VAL A 769 -9.04 -5.84 -0.05
C VAL A 769 -9.59 -6.25 1.30
N PRO A 770 -9.62 -7.55 1.64
CA PRO A 770 -10.33 -7.98 2.83
C PRO A 770 -9.58 -7.61 4.11
N ALA A 771 -10.34 -7.35 5.19
CA ALA A 771 -9.79 -6.94 6.47
C ALA A 771 -8.77 -7.97 7.01
N TYR A 772 -7.55 -7.50 7.28
CA TYR A 772 -6.54 -8.30 7.94
C TYR A 772 -6.92 -8.51 9.41
N GLY A 773 -6.76 -9.73 9.91
CA GLY A 773 -7.32 -10.18 11.17
C GLY A 773 -6.68 -9.63 12.45
N ASP A 774 -5.55 -8.92 12.33
CA ASP A 774 -4.76 -8.44 13.45
C ASP A 774 -4.43 -6.95 13.25
N LEU A 775 -5.15 -6.09 13.99
CA LEU A 775 -5.04 -4.63 13.97
C LEU A 775 -4.65 -4.11 15.35
N ASP A 776 -3.76 -3.11 15.41
CA ASP A 776 -3.52 -2.35 16.64
C ASP A 776 -4.67 -1.35 16.94
N ALA A 777 -4.66 -0.68 18.10
CA ALA A 777 -5.69 0.32 18.44
C ALA A 777 -5.78 1.50 17.44
N THR A 778 -4.69 1.83 16.71
CA THR A 778 -4.74 2.83 15.63
C THR A 778 -5.52 2.34 14.41
N GLY A 779 -5.63 1.02 14.24
CA GLY A 779 -6.27 0.34 13.12
C GLY A 779 -5.29 -0.13 12.05
N ARG A 780 -3.99 -0.17 12.33
CA ARG A 780 -2.95 -0.61 11.39
C ARG A 780 -2.86 -2.15 11.36
N PRO A 781 -2.90 -2.79 10.17
CA PRO A 781 -2.60 -4.21 10.02
C PRO A 781 -1.16 -4.59 10.40
N ALA A 782 -1.00 -5.69 11.14
CA ALA A 782 0.30 -6.18 11.61
C ALA A 782 1.17 -6.91 10.55
N PHE A 783 1.09 -6.52 9.28
CA PHE A 783 2.01 -7.01 8.24
C PHE A 783 3.48 -6.73 8.62
N LEU A 784 4.41 -7.54 8.09
CA LEU A 784 5.85 -7.51 8.44
C LEU A 784 6.21 -7.54 9.94
N SER A 785 5.24 -7.77 10.83
CA SER A 785 5.41 -8.07 12.26
C SER A 785 5.10 -9.54 12.55
N GLY A 786 4.82 -10.34 11.51
CA GLY A 786 4.29 -11.69 11.63
C GLY A 786 2.84 -11.69 12.15
N PRO A 787 2.17 -12.85 12.14
CA PRO A 787 0.81 -12.94 12.66
C PRO A 787 0.88 -12.70 14.17
N PHE A 788 0.00 -11.86 14.71
CA PHE A 788 -0.08 -11.53 16.13
C PHE A 788 1.13 -10.77 16.68
N GLY A 789 1.85 -10.03 15.83
CA GLY A 789 2.95 -9.13 16.24
C GLY A 789 4.22 -9.82 16.75
N GLN A 790 4.40 -11.12 16.49
CA GLN A 790 5.54 -11.93 16.98
C GLN A 790 6.94 -11.35 16.68
N PHE A 791 7.08 -10.56 15.60
CA PHE A 791 8.32 -9.92 15.14
C PHE A 791 8.32 -8.39 15.41
N ASN A 792 7.52 -7.92 16.37
CA ASN A 792 7.59 -6.55 16.89
C ASN A 792 7.64 -6.59 18.44
N PRO A 793 8.80 -6.92 19.04
CA PRO A 793 8.95 -6.92 20.50
C PRO A 793 8.87 -5.49 21.06
N SER A 794 8.25 -5.30 22.23
CA SER A 794 8.01 -3.96 22.79
C SER A 794 9.28 -3.22 23.23
N ASP A 795 10.35 -3.96 23.56
CA ASP A 795 11.70 -3.45 23.79
C ASP A 795 12.56 -3.40 22.50
N GLY A 796 11.94 -3.57 21.32
CA GLY A 796 12.61 -3.66 20.03
C GLY A 796 13.61 -2.54 19.76
N ALA A 797 13.31 -1.30 20.20
CA ALA A 797 14.22 -0.16 20.11
C ALA A 797 15.60 -0.39 20.75
N GLN A 798 15.65 -1.13 21.87
CA GLN A 798 16.90 -1.52 22.53
C GLN A 798 17.50 -2.75 21.83
N GLN A 799 16.68 -3.74 21.46
CA GLN A 799 17.19 -4.93 20.76
C GLN A 799 17.89 -4.58 19.43
N VAL A 800 17.47 -3.54 18.70
CA VAL A 800 18.18 -3.11 17.48
C VAL A 800 19.57 -2.54 17.78
N VAL A 801 19.71 -1.79 18.89
CA VAL A 801 21.00 -1.24 19.33
C VAL A 801 21.93 -2.38 19.74
N ASP A 802 21.42 -3.32 20.54
CA ASP A 802 22.18 -4.48 21.00
C ASP A 802 22.59 -5.41 19.84
N TYR A 803 21.74 -5.53 18.80
CA TYR A 803 22.01 -6.22 17.55
C TYR A 803 23.14 -5.58 16.75
N TYR A 804 23.06 -4.27 16.47
CA TYR A 804 24.09 -3.58 15.71
C TYR A 804 25.43 -3.46 16.43
N ILE A 805 25.44 -3.42 17.77
CA ILE A 805 26.67 -3.53 18.57
C ILE A 805 27.32 -4.92 18.44
N ALA A 806 26.53 -6.00 18.33
CA ALA A 806 27.04 -7.34 18.13
C ALA A 806 27.61 -7.56 16.71
N LEU A 807 26.95 -7.03 15.68
CA LEU A 807 27.39 -7.15 14.29
C LEU A 807 28.58 -6.24 13.91
N ASP A 808 28.63 -5.04 14.48
CA ASP A 808 29.62 -4.01 14.15
C ASP A 808 30.15 -3.30 15.42
N PRO A 809 30.88 -4.03 16.29
CA PRO A 809 31.46 -3.46 17.51
C PRO A 809 32.58 -2.43 17.24
N GLY A 810 32.94 -2.20 15.97
CA GLY A 810 33.94 -1.23 15.54
C GLY A 810 33.39 0.09 15.02
N GLY A 811 32.09 0.19 14.72
CA GLY A 811 31.51 1.35 14.01
C GLY A 811 32.05 1.50 12.59
N LEU A 812 32.19 0.39 11.87
CA LEU A 812 32.73 0.33 10.51
C LEU A 812 31.64 0.18 9.42
N LYS A 813 30.36 0.16 9.82
CA LYS A 813 29.19 -0.02 8.94
C LYS A 813 28.06 0.96 9.29
N ASP A 814 28.40 2.15 9.80
CA ASP A 814 27.43 3.18 10.18
C ASP A 814 26.82 3.93 8.98
N THR A 815 27.47 3.90 7.82
CA THR A 815 26.89 4.33 6.54
C THR A 815 27.00 3.24 5.47
N LEU A 816 26.13 3.32 4.45
CA LEU A 816 26.11 2.37 3.33
C LEU A 816 27.45 2.33 2.58
N GLY A 817 28.15 3.45 2.45
CA GLY A 817 29.44 3.55 1.79
C GLY A 817 30.61 2.95 2.59
N GLU A 818 30.49 2.88 3.91
CA GLU A 818 31.43 2.16 4.77
C GLU A 818 31.13 0.65 4.73
N TRP A 819 29.83 0.28 4.79
CA TRP A 819 29.38 -1.11 4.58
C TRP A 819 29.85 -1.68 3.24
N TRP A 820 29.76 -0.89 2.15
CA TRP A 820 30.31 -1.25 0.84
C TRP A 820 31.82 -1.53 0.89
N GLN A 821 32.61 -0.65 1.51
CA GLN A 821 34.06 -0.80 1.62
C GLN A 821 34.47 -2.01 2.44
N VAL A 822 33.80 -2.28 3.57
CA VAL A 822 34.06 -3.47 4.41
C VAL A 822 33.74 -4.76 3.64
N ASN A 823 32.67 -4.76 2.85
CA ASN A 823 32.25 -5.92 2.07
C ASN A 823 32.88 -6.00 0.65
N GLY A 824 33.91 -5.19 0.36
CA GLY A 824 34.68 -5.30 -0.88
C GLY A 824 34.03 -4.73 -2.14
N PHE A 825 32.94 -3.96 -2.01
CA PHE A 825 32.40 -3.13 -3.08
C PHE A 825 33.25 -1.85 -3.25
N GLY A 826 33.12 -1.20 -4.41
CA GLY A 826 33.65 0.14 -4.67
C GLY A 826 32.90 1.23 -3.90
N ALA A 827 33.46 2.44 -3.91
CA ALA A 827 32.85 3.62 -3.26
C ALA A 827 31.55 4.10 -3.95
N ASP A 828 31.23 3.52 -5.11
CA ASP A 828 30.01 3.68 -5.91
C ASP A 828 29.01 2.51 -5.75
N GLY A 829 29.32 1.52 -4.89
CA GLY A 829 28.54 0.30 -4.71
C GLY A 829 28.73 -0.75 -5.81
N LEU A 830 29.51 -0.47 -6.85
CA LEU A 830 29.80 -1.44 -7.92
C LEU A 830 30.94 -2.37 -7.48
N GLY A 831 30.98 -3.61 -7.95
CA GLY A 831 31.89 -4.64 -7.43
C GLY A 831 33.39 -4.47 -7.73
N ALA A 832 33.87 -3.29 -8.11
CA ALA A 832 35.30 -2.95 -8.28
C ALA A 832 36.14 -3.89 -9.19
N GLY A 833 35.50 -4.68 -10.07
CA GLY A 833 36.15 -5.69 -10.91
C GLY A 833 36.22 -7.10 -10.33
N ASN A 834 35.53 -7.37 -9.20
CA ASN A 834 35.31 -8.71 -8.67
C ASN A 834 34.50 -9.56 -9.68
N PRO A 835 34.97 -10.75 -10.11
CA PRO A 835 34.27 -11.58 -11.10
C PRO A 835 32.96 -12.20 -10.59
N SER A 836 32.75 -12.26 -9.27
CA SER A 836 31.51 -12.73 -8.65
C SER A 836 30.50 -11.60 -8.38
N TYR A 837 30.79 -10.36 -8.79
CA TYR A 837 29.83 -9.27 -8.70
C TYR A 837 28.74 -9.41 -9.76
N VAL A 838 27.49 -9.26 -9.34
CA VAL A 838 26.31 -9.24 -10.19
C VAL A 838 25.33 -8.19 -9.68
N ASN A 839 24.64 -7.51 -10.61
CA ASN A 839 23.49 -6.67 -10.26
C ASN A 839 22.35 -6.84 -11.27
N GLN A 840 21.12 -6.68 -10.81
CA GLN A 840 19.93 -6.80 -11.64
C GLN A 840 18.79 -5.92 -11.09
N ALA A 841 18.14 -5.17 -11.98
CA ALA A 841 16.95 -4.40 -11.67
C ALA A 841 15.68 -5.23 -11.89
N TYR A 842 14.70 -5.10 -10.99
CA TYR A 842 13.37 -5.69 -11.09
C TYR A 842 12.36 -5.00 -10.16
N LEU A 843 11.06 -5.18 -10.41
CA LEU A 843 9.99 -4.92 -9.45
C LEU A 843 9.64 -6.24 -8.75
N ASN A 844 9.69 -6.26 -7.42
CA ASN A 844 9.17 -7.37 -6.63
C ASN A 844 7.64 -7.29 -6.58
N ASN A 845 6.98 -7.90 -7.56
CA ASN A 845 5.53 -7.83 -7.76
C ASN A 845 4.72 -8.77 -6.84
N ASN A 846 5.34 -9.41 -5.84
CA ASN A 846 4.63 -10.37 -4.99
C ASN A 846 4.89 -10.26 -3.48
N ASP A 847 5.98 -9.66 -3.02
CA ASP A 847 6.33 -9.58 -1.58
C ASP A 847 6.28 -8.14 -1.04
N LEU A 848 7.09 -7.22 -1.56
CA LEU A 848 7.16 -5.83 -1.05
C LEU A 848 6.78 -4.72 -2.05
N GLY A 849 6.39 -5.00 -3.29
CA GLY A 849 5.86 -4.00 -4.24
C GLY A 849 6.85 -2.93 -4.77
N PHE A 850 8.04 -2.82 -4.17
CA PHE A 850 9.10 -1.91 -4.59
C PHE A 850 9.84 -2.38 -5.84
N GLY A 851 10.41 -1.40 -6.55
CA GLY A 851 11.55 -1.56 -7.44
C GLY A 851 12.80 -1.88 -6.66
N ARG A 852 13.67 -2.72 -7.23
CA ARG A 852 14.80 -3.34 -6.57
C ARG A 852 16.00 -3.26 -7.49
N ASP A 853 16.97 -2.45 -7.11
CA ASP A 853 18.32 -2.44 -7.70
C ASP A 853 19.18 -3.36 -6.82
N MET A 854 19.17 -4.65 -7.14
CA MET A 854 19.85 -5.69 -6.36
C MET A 854 21.30 -5.81 -6.82
N HIS A 855 22.22 -5.83 -5.85
CA HIS A 855 23.65 -6.02 -6.04
C HIS A 855 24.13 -7.13 -5.10
N CYS A 856 24.94 -8.07 -5.59
CA CYS A 856 25.63 -9.05 -4.76
C CYS A 856 27.08 -9.22 -5.22
N LEU A 857 27.97 -9.60 -4.29
CA LEU A 857 29.28 -10.14 -4.62
C LEU A 857 29.70 -11.23 -3.62
N GLN A 858 30.72 -12.01 -3.98
CA GLN A 858 31.38 -12.97 -3.10
C GLN A 858 32.82 -12.53 -2.81
N SER A 859 33.25 -12.66 -1.56
CA SER A 859 34.60 -12.38 -1.09
C SER A 859 35.15 -13.61 -0.37
N GLY A 860 35.90 -14.46 -1.10
CA GLY A 860 36.34 -15.75 -0.56
C GLY A 860 35.17 -16.72 -0.39
N ALA A 861 34.83 -17.05 0.85
CA ALA A 861 33.67 -17.89 1.18
C ALA A 861 32.43 -17.06 1.56
N ASP A 862 32.61 -15.77 1.84
CA ASP A 862 31.57 -14.89 2.38
C ASP A 862 30.84 -14.18 1.23
N VAL A 863 29.55 -13.90 1.40
CA VAL A 863 28.70 -13.29 0.37
C VAL A 863 28.03 -12.05 0.95
N ALA A 864 28.05 -10.95 0.22
CA ALA A 864 27.45 -9.69 0.62
C ALA A 864 26.51 -9.20 -0.48
N CYS A 865 25.27 -8.87 -0.09
CA CYS A 865 24.24 -8.36 -0.99
C CYS A 865 23.63 -7.07 -0.44
N TYR A 866 23.28 -6.14 -1.30
CA TYR A 866 22.44 -5.00 -0.96
C TYR A 866 21.40 -4.72 -2.05
N VAL A 867 20.24 -4.25 -1.64
CA VAL A 867 19.15 -3.86 -2.54
C VAL A 867 18.62 -2.49 -2.17
N THR A 868 18.76 -1.55 -3.10
CA THR A 868 18.16 -0.22 -2.97
C THR A 868 16.72 -0.30 -3.46
N ASN A 869 15.77 0.14 -2.63
CA ASN A 869 14.36 0.19 -3.01
C ASN A 869 14.07 1.48 -3.80
N TYR A 870 13.20 1.37 -4.80
CA TYR A 870 12.69 2.49 -5.58
C TYR A 870 11.17 2.46 -5.67
N GLY A 871 10.53 3.63 -5.64
CA GLY A 871 9.07 3.77 -5.66
C GLY A 871 8.42 3.61 -4.28
N LEU A 872 7.18 3.11 -4.25
CA LEU A 872 6.46 2.70 -3.04
C LEU A 872 6.27 1.17 -3.00
N PRO A 873 5.76 0.61 -1.89
CA PRO A 873 5.34 -0.79 -1.83
C PRO A 873 3.96 -1.00 -2.53
N ASP A 874 3.81 -0.45 -3.74
CA ASP A 874 2.53 -0.25 -4.44
C ASP A 874 2.33 -1.12 -5.69
N GLN A 875 3.33 -1.95 -6.04
CA GLN A 875 3.38 -2.73 -7.29
C GLN A 875 3.27 -1.88 -8.57
N ASN A 876 3.59 -0.58 -8.52
CA ASN A 876 3.58 0.27 -9.71
C ASN A 876 4.70 -0.18 -10.68
N PRO A 877 4.40 -0.56 -11.94
CA PRO A 877 5.41 -1.05 -12.89
C PRO A 877 6.59 -0.09 -13.09
N ASN A 878 6.36 1.23 -12.94
CA ASN A 878 7.40 2.26 -12.96
C ASN A 878 8.52 2.04 -11.95
N ASN A 879 8.27 1.30 -10.87
CA ASN A 879 9.28 1.06 -9.86
C ASN A 879 10.43 0.22 -10.44
N ALA A 880 10.17 -0.65 -11.43
CA ALA A 880 11.22 -1.34 -12.19
C ALA A 880 12.04 -0.36 -13.05
N ASP A 881 11.37 0.53 -13.80
CA ASP A 881 12.02 1.59 -14.58
C ASP A 881 12.86 2.51 -13.68
N ALA A 882 12.37 2.84 -12.48
CA ALA A 882 13.05 3.68 -11.49
C ALA A 882 14.29 3.00 -10.91
N ALA A 883 14.23 1.68 -10.65
CA ALA A 883 15.38 0.89 -10.20
C ALA A 883 16.45 0.75 -11.29
N GLU A 884 16.05 0.45 -12.53
CA GLU A 884 16.98 0.32 -13.68
C GLU A 884 17.71 1.64 -13.96
N ASN A 885 16.99 2.78 -13.92
CA ASN A 885 17.56 4.11 -14.09
C ASN A 885 18.18 4.69 -12.81
N LYS A 886 18.16 3.94 -11.69
CA LYS A 886 18.70 4.34 -10.37
C LYS A 886 18.20 5.71 -9.89
N ASP A 887 16.92 5.98 -10.15
CA ASP A 887 16.23 7.27 -10.01
C ASP A 887 16.44 7.97 -8.64
N PRO A 888 17.16 9.11 -8.57
CA PRO A 888 17.43 9.79 -7.30
C PRO A 888 16.21 10.37 -6.59
N ALA A 889 15.09 10.61 -7.28
CA ALA A 889 13.87 11.12 -6.66
C ALA A 889 13.05 9.97 -6.06
N GLN A 890 12.96 8.85 -6.75
CA GLN A 890 12.19 7.68 -6.31
C GLN A 890 12.96 6.73 -5.37
N ARG A 891 14.24 7.03 -5.08
CA ARG A 891 15.10 6.23 -4.19
C ARG A 891 14.62 6.26 -2.74
N GLY A 892 14.39 5.07 -2.18
CA GLY A 892 14.08 4.83 -0.78
C GLY A 892 15.23 4.14 -0.02
N ALA A 893 14.89 3.47 1.08
CA ALA A 893 15.84 2.77 1.94
C ALA A 893 16.56 1.60 1.22
N THR A 894 17.80 1.34 1.62
CA THR A 894 18.60 0.20 1.14
C THR A 894 18.68 -0.86 2.22
N VAL A 895 18.28 -2.08 1.90
CA VAL A 895 18.46 -3.25 2.77
C VAL A 895 19.73 -3.96 2.33
N ALA A 896 20.63 -4.27 3.27
CA ALA A 896 21.85 -5.03 3.02
C ALA A 896 21.91 -6.27 3.91
N MET A 897 22.61 -7.29 3.42
CA MET A 897 22.70 -8.60 4.06
C MET A 897 24.09 -9.19 3.86
N GLU A 898 24.59 -9.83 4.90
CA GLU A 898 25.90 -10.48 4.94
C GLU A 898 25.72 -11.97 5.24
N TYR A 899 26.49 -12.82 4.56
CA TYR A 899 26.68 -14.23 4.85
C TYR A 899 28.15 -14.46 5.24
N ASP A 900 28.38 -14.75 6.53
CA ASP A 900 29.67 -15.18 7.07
C ASP A 900 29.74 -16.71 7.07
N ALA A 901 30.64 -17.28 6.26
CA ALA A 901 30.80 -18.73 6.16
C ALA A 901 31.47 -19.36 7.40
N SER A 902 32.21 -18.56 8.17
CA SER A 902 32.92 -18.95 9.39
C SER A 902 32.05 -18.93 10.64
N ALA A 903 30.96 -18.15 10.62
CA ALA A 903 29.97 -18.09 11.68
C ALA A 903 29.23 -19.45 11.90
N PRO A 904 28.65 -19.67 13.09
CA PRO A 904 27.79 -20.83 13.36
C PRO A 904 26.68 -20.96 12.31
N ALA A 905 26.34 -22.19 11.89
CA ALA A 905 25.44 -22.43 10.77
C ALA A 905 24.02 -21.81 10.91
N ALA A 906 23.57 -21.55 12.14
CA ALA A 906 22.33 -20.80 12.40
C ALA A 906 22.51 -19.28 12.22
N GLU A 907 23.68 -18.73 12.51
CA GLU A 907 23.95 -17.29 12.65
C GLU A 907 24.57 -16.65 11.40
N ARG A 908 24.83 -17.43 10.33
CA ARG A 908 25.60 -16.95 9.16
C ARG A 908 25.01 -15.74 8.46
N VAL A 909 23.68 -15.60 8.42
CA VAL A 909 22.99 -14.53 7.66
C VAL A 909 22.52 -13.42 8.59
N GLN A 910 22.95 -12.19 8.36
CA GLN A 910 22.61 -11.02 9.17
C GLN A 910 22.21 -9.81 8.31
N PHE A 911 21.55 -8.81 8.92
CA PHE A 911 20.86 -7.72 8.22
C PHE A 911 21.35 -6.32 8.63
N TYR A 912 21.37 -5.40 7.68
CA TYR A 912 21.55 -3.96 7.89
C TYR A 912 20.50 -3.22 7.06
N VAL A 913 20.05 -2.05 7.53
CA VAL A 913 19.18 -1.17 6.73
C VAL A 913 19.72 0.25 6.81
N PHE A 914 19.72 0.94 5.67
CA PHE A 914 20.22 2.29 5.52
C PHE A 914 19.11 3.21 5.00
N GLY A 915 19.07 4.46 5.48
CA GLY A 915 18.06 5.47 5.13
C GLY A 915 18.13 6.02 3.71
N GLY A 916 18.73 5.29 2.78
CA GLY A 916 18.88 5.66 1.38
C GLY A 916 19.92 4.79 0.68
N GLY A 917 19.99 4.92 -0.65
CA GLY A 917 20.96 4.21 -1.50
C GLY A 917 22.12 5.08 -2.01
N VAL A 918 22.76 5.87 -1.14
CA VAL A 918 24.02 6.56 -1.46
C VAL A 918 25.07 6.29 -0.38
N ALA A 919 26.36 6.47 -0.70
CA ALA A 919 27.46 6.19 0.22
C ALA A 919 27.31 6.86 1.60
N GLY A 920 26.74 8.07 1.67
CA GLY A 920 26.51 8.80 2.92
C GLY A 920 25.19 8.47 3.63
N SER A 921 24.40 7.49 3.17
CA SER A 921 23.14 7.11 3.81
C SER A 921 23.41 6.41 5.16
N PRO A 922 22.85 6.89 6.28
CA PRO A 922 23.12 6.33 7.60
C PRO A 922 22.38 5.01 7.81
N ARG A 923 22.96 4.15 8.64
CA ARG A 923 22.30 2.97 9.22
C ARG A 923 21.10 3.42 10.06
N ILE A 924 19.97 2.73 9.93
CA ILE A 924 18.70 3.05 10.61
C ILE A 924 18.19 1.86 11.42
N ASN A 925 17.62 2.14 12.59
CA ASN A 925 17.11 1.10 13.49
C ASN A 925 15.70 0.62 13.13
N PHE A 926 14.96 1.42 12.38
CA PHE A 926 13.57 1.14 11.99
C PHE A 926 13.37 1.44 10.52
N ALA A 927 12.58 0.61 9.82
CA ALA A 927 12.23 0.82 8.42
C ALA A 927 10.74 0.54 8.16
N ASP A 928 10.12 1.36 7.33
CA ASP A 928 8.77 1.14 6.80
C ASP A 928 8.90 0.57 5.37
N LEU A 929 8.68 -0.74 5.24
CA LEU A 929 8.80 -1.48 3.97
C LEU A 929 7.45 -2.00 3.43
N ASP A 930 6.33 -1.70 4.09
CA ASP A 930 4.98 -2.09 3.68
C ASP A 930 4.00 -0.91 3.56
N GLY A 931 4.42 0.31 3.92
CA GLY A 931 3.59 1.51 3.91
C GLY A 931 2.76 1.69 5.19
N LEU A 932 2.93 0.82 6.19
CA LEU A 932 2.13 0.76 7.41
C LEU A 932 2.92 1.17 8.67
N GLY A 933 4.08 1.78 8.49
CA GLY A 933 4.89 2.40 9.54
C GLY A 933 6.14 1.63 9.95
N PRO A 934 7.10 2.29 10.61
CA PRO A 934 8.44 1.73 10.80
C PRO A 934 8.46 0.58 11.81
N LYS A 935 9.16 -0.50 11.45
CA LYS A 935 9.30 -1.72 12.25
C LYS A 935 10.78 -1.93 12.62
N PRO A 936 11.10 -2.59 13.75
CA PRO A 936 12.49 -2.72 14.20
C PRO A 936 13.30 -3.71 13.35
N VAL A 937 14.53 -3.34 13.00
CA VAL A 937 15.54 -4.23 12.40
C VAL A 937 16.13 -5.11 13.53
N PRO A 938 16.39 -6.41 13.34
CA PRO A 938 16.24 -7.22 12.12
C PRO A 938 14.87 -7.89 11.96
N PHE A 939 13.97 -7.75 12.93
CA PHE A 939 12.74 -8.55 13.02
C PHE A 939 11.84 -8.42 11.80
N LEU A 940 11.71 -7.21 11.24
CA LEU A 940 10.95 -6.97 10.00
C LEU A 940 11.50 -7.78 8.81
N CYS A 941 12.82 -7.93 8.71
CA CYS A 941 13.48 -8.72 7.66
C CYS A 941 13.26 -10.21 7.90
N ALA A 942 13.31 -10.63 9.18
CA ALA A 942 13.13 -12.01 9.61
C ALA A 942 11.69 -12.56 9.42
N VAL A 943 10.73 -11.74 8.98
CA VAL A 943 9.42 -12.22 8.50
C VAL A 943 9.55 -12.91 7.15
N CYS A 944 10.20 -12.29 6.16
CA CYS A 944 10.33 -12.84 4.81
C CYS A 944 11.60 -13.68 4.62
N HIS A 945 12.72 -13.32 5.26
CA HIS A 945 14.03 -14.00 5.13
C HIS A 945 14.21 -15.23 6.02
N GLY A 946 13.15 -15.68 6.68
CA GLY A 946 13.26 -16.71 7.71
C GLY A 946 13.95 -16.17 8.97
N GLY A 947 14.36 -17.08 9.85
CA GLY A 947 14.99 -16.72 11.12
C GLY A 947 14.04 -16.48 12.28
N ASP A 948 14.62 -16.37 13.47
CA ASP A 948 13.88 -16.42 14.72
C ASP A 948 13.24 -15.07 15.11
N SER A 949 12.04 -15.14 15.68
CA SER A 949 11.27 -13.99 16.19
C SER A 949 11.87 -13.27 17.43
N GLN A 950 13.08 -13.66 17.83
CA GLN A 950 13.84 -13.15 18.97
C GLN A 950 15.33 -13.27 18.63
N LEU A 951 16.15 -12.35 19.14
CA LEU A 951 17.61 -12.49 19.07
C LEU A 951 18.09 -13.65 19.94
N ASN A 952 19.22 -14.24 19.57
CA ASN A 952 19.87 -15.28 20.38
C ASN A 952 20.71 -14.67 21.53
N ALA A 953 21.39 -15.54 22.30
CA ALA A 953 22.24 -15.10 23.42
C ALA A 953 23.54 -14.35 23.01
N SER A 954 23.84 -14.28 21.71
CA SER A 954 24.91 -13.46 21.11
C SER A 954 24.39 -12.10 20.62
N ASN A 955 23.09 -11.81 20.79
CA ASN A 955 22.36 -10.70 20.17
C ASN A 955 22.42 -10.73 18.62
N THR A 956 22.36 -11.90 17.99
CA THR A 956 22.30 -12.07 16.52
C THR A 956 21.04 -12.82 16.09
N VAL A 957 20.70 -12.79 14.79
CA VAL A 957 19.57 -13.57 14.25
C VAL A 957 20.01 -15.01 14.01
N ASN A 958 19.28 -15.95 14.60
CA ASN A 958 19.35 -17.36 14.23
C ASN A 958 18.44 -17.65 13.03
N HIS A 959 18.86 -18.57 12.17
CA HIS A 959 18.11 -19.22 11.08
C HIS A 959 17.65 -18.36 9.90
N ALA A 960 18.25 -17.18 9.68
CA ALA A 960 17.97 -16.35 8.50
C ALA A 960 18.60 -16.94 7.21
N ARG A 961 18.08 -16.51 6.05
CA ARG A 961 18.49 -16.94 4.69
C ARG A 961 18.50 -15.75 3.72
N PHE A 962 19.37 -15.78 2.71
CA PHE A 962 19.09 -15.03 1.48
C PHE A 962 17.81 -15.61 0.81
N ARG A 963 17.11 -14.82 0.00
CA ARG A 963 16.00 -15.32 -0.80
C ARG A 963 16.46 -15.73 -2.19
N GLU A 964 15.85 -16.81 -2.66
CA GLU A 964 15.78 -17.23 -4.04
C GLU A 964 15.15 -16.13 -4.93
N PHE A 965 15.63 -16.03 -6.18
CA PHE A 965 15.08 -15.11 -7.17
C PHE A 965 14.07 -15.86 -8.05
N ASP A 966 12.80 -15.74 -7.69
CA ASP A 966 11.65 -16.40 -8.32
C ASP A 966 11.08 -15.52 -9.46
N LEU A 967 11.66 -15.62 -10.66
CA LEU A 967 11.40 -14.70 -11.79
C LEU A 967 9.92 -14.47 -12.13
N PRO A 968 9.02 -15.49 -12.12
CA PRO A 968 7.58 -15.28 -12.34
C PRO A 968 6.90 -14.35 -11.33
N SER A 969 7.44 -14.22 -10.11
CA SER A 969 6.94 -13.31 -9.08
C SER A 969 7.30 -11.83 -9.32
N PHE A 970 8.14 -11.54 -10.32
CA PHE A 970 8.68 -10.20 -10.60
C PHE A 970 8.07 -9.54 -11.84
N ARG A 971 8.33 -8.24 -11.98
CA ARG A 971 8.19 -7.47 -13.22
C ARG A 971 9.49 -6.75 -13.54
N TYR A 972 9.66 -6.29 -14.77
CA TYR A 972 10.88 -5.66 -15.27
C TYR A 972 10.55 -4.43 -16.10
N SER A 973 11.57 -3.60 -16.37
CA SER A 973 11.47 -2.31 -17.07
C SER A 973 10.55 -2.38 -18.31
N GLY A 974 9.57 -1.48 -18.40
CA GLY A 974 8.50 -1.48 -19.41
C GLY A 974 7.37 -2.50 -19.17
N ASP A 975 7.01 -2.75 -17.91
CA ASP A 975 6.03 -3.75 -17.42
C ASP A 975 6.17 -5.16 -18.04
N ARG A 976 7.41 -5.59 -18.25
CA ARG A 976 7.72 -6.94 -18.74
C ARG A 976 7.51 -7.95 -17.59
N GLY A 977 6.96 -9.14 -17.89
CA GLY A 977 6.82 -10.25 -16.94
C GLY A 977 7.34 -11.56 -17.53
N TRP A 978 7.96 -12.43 -16.73
CA TRP A 978 8.59 -13.67 -17.21
C TRP A 978 7.80 -14.91 -16.77
N ASP A 979 7.51 -15.80 -17.72
CA ASP A 979 7.00 -17.14 -17.43
C ASP A 979 7.78 -18.16 -18.28
N PHE A 980 8.73 -18.86 -17.64
CA PHE A 980 9.56 -19.98 -18.12
C PHE A 980 9.81 -20.10 -19.64
N GLY A 981 10.16 -18.99 -20.30
CA GLY A 981 10.52 -18.95 -21.73
C GLY A 981 9.51 -18.31 -22.67
N GLN A 982 8.37 -17.78 -22.21
CA GLN A 982 7.41 -17.00 -23.03
C GLN A 982 7.92 -15.57 -23.40
N ALA A 983 9.24 -15.41 -23.50
CA ALA A 983 10.00 -14.34 -24.15
C ALA A 983 9.73 -12.87 -23.74
N THR A 984 10.28 -12.48 -22.58
CA THR A 984 10.36 -11.06 -22.15
C THR A 984 11.73 -10.62 -21.60
N LEU A 985 12.56 -11.53 -21.08
CA LEU A 985 13.92 -11.25 -20.61
C LEU A 985 14.95 -11.55 -21.69
N ASN A 986 16.03 -10.76 -21.70
CA ASN A 986 17.20 -10.99 -22.54
C ASN A 986 18.26 -11.88 -21.85
N ALA A 987 19.21 -12.40 -22.63
CA ALA A 987 20.22 -13.35 -22.14
C ALA A 987 21.12 -12.80 -21.02
N GLY A 988 21.35 -11.47 -20.96
CA GLY A 988 22.09 -10.84 -19.87
C GLY A 988 21.29 -10.81 -18.56
N GLU A 989 20.00 -10.45 -18.62
CA GLU A 989 19.11 -10.50 -17.44
C GLU A 989 19.00 -11.92 -16.87
N LEU A 990 18.86 -12.92 -17.75
CA LEU A 990 18.79 -14.34 -17.37
C LEU A 990 20.11 -14.83 -16.74
N ALA A 991 21.26 -14.45 -17.30
CA ALA A 991 22.56 -14.77 -16.73
C ALA A 991 22.78 -14.09 -15.37
N ASN A 992 22.37 -12.83 -15.20
CA ASN A 992 22.42 -12.13 -13.92
C ASN A 992 21.58 -12.86 -12.86
N PHE A 993 20.35 -13.26 -13.19
CA PHE A 993 19.51 -14.03 -12.27
C PHE A 993 20.06 -15.43 -11.96
N ALA A 994 20.68 -16.11 -12.93
CA ALA A 994 21.38 -17.37 -12.69
C ALA A 994 22.53 -17.20 -11.69
N ASN A 995 23.38 -16.19 -11.87
CA ASN A 995 24.49 -15.88 -10.97
C ASN A 995 24.00 -15.48 -9.55
N LEU A 996 22.91 -14.70 -9.46
CA LEU A 996 22.27 -14.36 -8.19
C LEU A 996 21.75 -15.60 -7.46
N ASN A 997 21.06 -16.50 -8.17
CA ASN A 997 20.59 -17.77 -7.62
C ASN A 997 21.77 -18.71 -7.25
N GLU A 998 22.89 -18.68 -7.97
CA GLU A 998 24.11 -19.42 -7.60
C GLU A 998 24.69 -18.94 -6.26
N LEU A 999 24.76 -17.64 -6.03
CA LEU A 999 25.21 -17.07 -4.74
C LEU A 999 24.29 -17.47 -3.59
N VAL A 1000 22.97 -17.42 -3.79
CA VAL A 1000 21.98 -17.89 -2.80
C VAL A 1000 22.16 -19.39 -2.51
N ARG A 1001 22.25 -20.20 -3.57
CA ARG A 1001 22.40 -21.66 -3.50
C ARG A 1001 23.67 -22.12 -2.78
N ASN A 1002 24.76 -21.36 -2.92
CA ASN A 1002 26.04 -21.61 -2.24
C ASN A 1002 26.08 -21.06 -0.79
N SER A 1003 25.10 -20.25 -0.39
CA SER A 1003 24.98 -19.68 0.97
C SER A 1003 24.06 -20.51 1.89
N VAL A 1004 23.65 -21.70 1.47
CA VAL A 1004 22.80 -22.63 2.23
C VAL A 1004 23.36 -24.05 2.17
N ASP A 1005 23.12 -24.84 3.23
CA ASP A 1005 23.52 -26.25 3.26
C ASP A 1005 22.66 -27.09 2.28
N ASN A 1006 23.18 -28.22 1.80
CA ASN A 1006 22.44 -29.12 0.89
C ASN A 1006 21.22 -29.78 1.58
N ASN A 1007 20.18 -30.10 0.80
CA ASN A 1007 18.88 -30.60 1.29
C ASN A 1007 18.15 -29.56 2.17
N THR A 1008 18.39 -28.26 1.93
CA THR A 1008 17.53 -27.17 2.41
C THR A 1008 16.50 -26.84 1.34
N PRO A 1009 15.25 -26.47 1.69
CA PRO A 1009 14.20 -26.22 0.70
C PRO A 1009 14.50 -25.09 -0.31
N ILE A 1010 15.38 -24.14 0.05
CA ILE A 1010 15.91 -23.14 -0.90
C ILE A 1010 16.92 -23.78 -1.87
N ALA A 1011 17.84 -24.62 -1.38
CA ALA A 1011 18.78 -25.34 -2.23
C ALA A 1011 18.05 -26.24 -3.24
N ASP A 1012 17.08 -27.02 -2.76
CA ASP A 1012 16.35 -27.99 -3.56
C ASP A 1012 15.45 -27.30 -4.62
N LEU A 1013 14.86 -26.15 -4.29
CA LEU A 1013 14.08 -25.32 -5.22
C LEU A 1013 14.95 -24.72 -6.33
N ILE A 1014 16.13 -24.18 -5.98
CA ILE A 1014 17.05 -23.60 -6.96
C ILE A 1014 17.68 -24.69 -7.84
N ASP A 1015 18.11 -25.83 -7.27
CA ASP A 1015 18.64 -26.97 -8.03
C ASP A 1015 17.59 -27.53 -9.01
N ALA A 1016 16.30 -27.47 -8.67
CA ALA A 1016 15.21 -27.85 -9.56
C ALA A 1016 14.95 -26.83 -10.70
N TRP A 1017 15.18 -25.53 -10.47
CA TRP A 1017 15.16 -24.50 -11.52
C TRP A 1017 16.37 -24.56 -12.46
N TYR A 1018 17.53 -24.99 -11.96
CA TYR A 1018 18.79 -25.07 -12.70
C TYR A 1018 19.36 -26.51 -12.73
N PRO A 1019 18.64 -27.50 -13.30
CA PRO A 1019 19.01 -28.93 -13.23
C PRO A 1019 20.27 -29.33 -13.99
N LEU A 1020 20.92 -28.38 -14.68
CA LEU A 1020 22.22 -28.52 -15.36
C LEU A 1020 23.32 -27.66 -14.71
N GLY A 1021 23.03 -27.03 -13.57
CA GLY A 1021 23.86 -26.00 -12.93
C GLY A 1021 23.79 -24.65 -13.64
N PHE A 1022 24.58 -23.69 -13.15
CA PHE A 1022 24.58 -22.28 -13.59
C PHE A 1022 25.54 -21.99 -14.75
N ALA A 1023 26.25 -23.00 -15.25
CA ALA A 1023 27.33 -22.85 -16.22
C ALA A 1023 26.85 -22.19 -17.54
N GLY A 1024 27.29 -20.94 -17.77
CA GLY A 1024 26.92 -20.15 -18.95
C GLY A 1024 25.69 -19.26 -18.78
N GLY A 1025 25.16 -19.11 -17.56
CA GLY A 1025 23.99 -18.28 -17.26
C GLY A 1025 22.68 -18.75 -17.91
N PRO A 1026 22.30 -20.04 -17.76
CA PRO A 1026 21.09 -20.57 -18.39
C PRO A 1026 19.81 -19.95 -17.82
N ALA A 1027 18.75 -19.94 -18.62
CA ALA A 1027 17.41 -19.61 -18.12
C ALA A 1027 16.90 -20.70 -17.15
N PRO A 1028 16.21 -20.35 -16.06
CA PRO A 1028 15.57 -21.34 -15.19
C PRO A 1028 14.42 -22.04 -15.93
N VAL A 1029 14.20 -23.32 -15.62
CA VAL A 1029 13.09 -24.12 -16.14
C VAL A 1029 11.96 -24.23 -15.11
N GLN A 1030 10.72 -24.47 -15.58
CA GLN A 1030 9.63 -24.84 -14.68
C GLN A 1030 9.94 -26.23 -14.08
N PRO A 1031 10.06 -26.35 -12.75
CA PRO A 1031 10.49 -27.59 -12.13
C PRO A 1031 9.31 -28.57 -11.98
N ALA A 1032 9.62 -29.86 -11.88
CA ALA A 1032 8.67 -30.80 -11.28
C ALA A 1032 8.48 -30.47 -9.79
N VAL A 1033 7.29 -30.76 -9.26
CA VAL A 1033 6.96 -30.46 -7.86
C VAL A 1033 7.66 -31.41 -6.88
N PRO A 1034 7.83 -31.04 -5.59
CA PRO A 1034 8.43 -31.90 -4.58
C PRO A 1034 7.71 -33.25 -4.45
N ALA A 1035 8.41 -34.27 -3.95
CA ALA A 1035 7.89 -35.64 -3.90
C ALA A 1035 6.56 -35.80 -3.12
N GLY A 1036 6.33 -34.98 -2.09
CA GLY A 1036 5.08 -34.95 -1.32
C GLY A 1036 3.93 -34.15 -1.97
N TRP A 1037 4.14 -33.61 -3.18
CA TRP A 1037 3.14 -32.88 -3.98
C TRP A 1037 2.83 -33.55 -5.32
N VAL A 1038 3.38 -34.74 -5.59
CA VAL A 1038 3.11 -35.49 -6.83
C VAL A 1038 1.63 -35.89 -6.91
N GLY A 1039 0.96 -35.53 -8.00
CA GLY A 1039 -0.50 -35.60 -8.17
C GLY A 1039 -1.26 -34.34 -7.74
N HIS A 1040 -0.56 -33.35 -7.18
CA HIS A 1040 -1.06 -32.04 -6.73
C HIS A 1040 -0.31 -30.89 -7.40
N GLU A 1041 0.15 -31.08 -8.65
CA GLU A 1041 1.02 -30.14 -9.36
C GLU A 1041 0.37 -28.75 -9.50
N ASN A 1042 -0.92 -28.69 -9.82
CA ASN A 1042 -1.67 -27.43 -9.96
C ASN A 1042 -1.87 -26.71 -8.61
N ASP A 1043 -1.96 -27.45 -7.50
CA ASP A 1043 -2.07 -26.89 -6.15
C ASP A 1043 -0.73 -26.31 -5.70
N TYR A 1044 0.37 -26.99 -6.02
CA TYR A 1044 1.72 -26.50 -5.75
C TYR A 1044 2.05 -25.25 -6.57
N HIS A 1045 1.72 -25.18 -7.85
CA HIS A 1045 2.07 -24.03 -8.69
C HIS A 1045 1.16 -22.82 -8.44
N GLU A 1046 -0.17 -22.98 -8.50
CA GLU A 1046 -1.10 -21.84 -8.51
C GLU A 1046 -1.41 -21.28 -7.12
N VAL A 1047 -1.38 -22.11 -6.07
CA VAL A 1047 -1.70 -21.70 -4.69
C VAL A 1047 -0.43 -21.57 -3.85
N TYR A 1048 0.31 -22.65 -3.64
CA TYR A 1048 1.48 -22.62 -2.76
C TYR A 1048 2.61 -21.76 -3.35
N GLY A 1049 2.98 -22.01 -4.60
CA GLY A 1049 4.07 -21.34 -5.31
C GLY A 1049 3.89 -19.83 -5.44
N GLN A 1050 2.68 -19.38 -5.80
CA GLN A 1050 2.38 -17.96 -6.03
C GLN A 1050 2.12 -17.15 -4.75
N SER A 1051 1.79 -17.77 -3.60
CA SER A 1051 1.38 -16.99 -2.41
C SER A 1051 1.98 -17.43 -1.07
N CYS A 1052 2.65 -18.58 -1.00
CA CYS A 1052 3.10 -19.17 0.27
C CYS A 1052 4.55 -19.72 0.25
N ARG A 1053 5.12 -20.06 -0.92
CA ARG A 1053 6.45 -20.68 -1.05
C ARG A 1053 7.58 -19.72 -0.68
N THR A 1054 7.57 -18.52 -1.28
CA THR A 1054 8.31 -17.37 -0.75
C THR A 1054 7.85 -17.13 0.69
N CYS A 1055 8.71 -16.61 1.57
CA CYS A 1055 8.61 -16.80 3.03
C CYS A 1055 8.87 -18.26 3.45
N HIS A 1056 7.97 -19.23 3.22
CA HIS A 1056 8.03 -20.54 3.88
C HIS A 1056 9.31 -21.36 3.60
N VAL A 1057 9.89 -21.34 2.39
CA VAL A 1057 11.12 -22.11 2.13
C VAL A 1057 12.35 -21.65 2.94
N ALA A 1058 12.32 -20.46 3.56
CA ALA A 1058 13.35 -20.00 4.49
C ALA A 1058 13.09 -20.38 5.97
N ARG A 1059 12.04 -21.15 6.28
CA ARG A 1059 11.67 -21.53 7.66
C ARG A 1059 12.25 -22.87 8.13
N ASP A 1060 13.19 -23.42 7.36
CA ASP A 1060 13.91 -24.69 7.61
C ASP A 1060 14.68 -24.77 8.94
N GLY A 1061 14.93 -23.62 9.58
CA GLY A 1061 15.48 -23.50 10.94
C GLY A 1061 14.71 -24.28 12.00
N GLY A 1062 13.43 -24.59 11.77
CA GLY A 1062 12.68 -25.54 12.58
C GLY A 1062 11.64 -24.90 13.50
N PHE A 1063 10.90 -23.90 13.01
CA PHE A 1063 9.80 -23.26 13.76
C PHE A 1063 8.49 -23.04 12.96
N ALA A 1064 8.50 -23.22 11.64
CA ALA A 1064 7.28 -23.26 10.83
C ALA A 1064 7.38 -24.35 9.76
N LEU A 1065 6.23 -24.82 9.27
CA LEU A 1065 6.16 -25.83 8.21
C LEU A 1065 6.63 -25.23 6.88
N VAL A 1066 7.51 -25.95 6.19
CA VAL A 1066 7.97 -25.62 4.83
C VAL A 1066 7.08 -26.27 3.75
N PHE A 1067 6.11 -27.08 4.18
CA PHE A 1067 5.12 -27.75 3.33
C PHE A 1067 5.78 -28.56 2.19
N ASP A 1068 6.73 -29.42 2.54
CA ASP A 1068 7.37 -30.36 1.60
C ASP A 1068 6.37 -31.45 1.11
N ASP A 1069 5.24 -31.59 1.81
CA ASP A 1069 4.15 -32.54 1.59
C ASP A 1069 2.79 -31.82 1.59
N PHE A 1070 1.91 -32.21 0.67
CA PHE A 1070 0.56 -31.66 0.50
C PHE A 1070 -0.31 -31.81 1.76
N ASN A 1071 -0.17 -32.91 2.50
CA ASN A 1071 -1.01 -33.19 3.68
C ASN A 1071 -0.76 -32.14 4.76
N ASP A 1072 0.48 -31.74 4.99
CA ASP A 1072 0.83 -30.69 5.97
C ASP A 1072 0.21 -29.33 5.59
N PHE A 1073 0.12 -29.03 4.29
CA PHE A 1073 -0.51 -27.80 3.78
C PHE A 1073 -2.04 -27.84 3.88
N SER A 1074 -2.67 -29.01 3.75
CA SER A 1074 -4.13 -29.17 3.83
C SER A 1074 -4.74 -28.74 5.19
N PHE A 1075 -3.95 -28.70 6.27
CA PHE A 1075 -4.41 -28.29 7.60
C PHE A 1075 -4.23 -26.79 7.93
N THR A 1076 -3.88 -25.95 6.96
CA THR A 1076 -3.53 -24.52 7.18
C THR A 1076 -4.72 -23.56 7.39
N SER A 1077 -5.96 -24.02 7.22
CA SER A 1077 -7.16 -23.16 7.19
C SER A 1077 -7.35 -22.27 8.42
N TYR A 1078 -6.94 -22.72 9.61
CA TYR A 1078 -7.00 -21.94 10.86
C TYR A 1078 -6.03 -20.75 10.87
N ALA A 1079 -4.92 -20.83 10.13
CA ALA A 1079 -3.90 -19.79 10.05
C ALA A 1079 -4.11 -18.83 8.88
N VAL A 1080 -4.78 -19.28 7.81
CA VAL A 1080 -5.09 -18.44 6.65
C VAL A 1080 -6.44 -17.72 6.84
N CYS A 1081 -7.49 -18.47 7.16
CA CYS A 1081 -8.87 -17.96 7.26
C CYS A 1081 -9.36 -17.73 8.70
N GLY A 1082 -8.50 -17.92 9.70
CA GLY A 1082 -8.87 -17.76 11.10
C GLY A 1082 -9.97 -18.72 11.60
N SER A 1083 -10.53 -18.38 12.76
CA SER A 1083 -11.39 -19.27 13.57
C SER A 1083 -12.64 -18.63 14.17
N GLY A 1084 -12.83 -17.31 14.07
CA GLY A 1084 -14.03 -16.62 14.55
C GLY A 1084 -15.21 -16.62 13.57
N ASN A 1085 -16.30 -15.94 13.92
CA ASN A 1085 -17.34 -15.49 12.99
C ASN A 1085 -17.58 -13.98 13.18
N PRO A 1086 -17.34 -13.10 12.17
CA PRO A 1086 -16.77 -13.41 10.86
C PRO A 1086 -15.35 -13.96 10.93
N LYS A 1087 -14.92 -14.63 9.85
CA LYS A 1087 -13.60 -15.27 9.75
C LYS A 1087 -12.52 -14.26 9.37
N LEU A 1088 -11.81 -13.78 10.40
CA LEU A 1088 -10.66 -12.89 10.25
C LEU A 1088 -9.49 -13.58 9.53
N ARG A 1089 -8.87 -12.91 8.56
CA ARG A 1089 -7.85 -13.49 7.66
C ARG A 1089 -6.44 -13.05 8.07
N PHE A 1090 -5.52 -14.00 8.30
CA PHE A 1090 -4.22 -13.72 8.95
C PHE A 1090 -2.98 -14.01 8.09
N MET A 1091 -3.15 -14.57 6.89
CA MET A 1091 -2.05 -14.89 5.97
C MET A 1091 -2.41 -14.53 4.52
N PRO A 1092 -1.42 -14.34 3.63
CA PRO A 1092 0.01 -14.11 3.88
C PRO A 1092 0.37 -12.92 4.79
N ASN A 1093 1.60 -12.87 5.31
CA ASN A 1093 2.09 -11.82 6.25
C ASN A 1093 2.78 -10.61 5.60
N ALA A 1094 2.91 -10.61 4.26
CA ALA A 1094 3.39 -9.47 3.50
C ALA A 1094 2.19 -8.89 2.73
N TYR A 1095 1.99 -7.58 2.82
CA TYR A 1095 0.77 -6.89 2.36
C TYR A 1095 0.46 -7.13 0.87
N VAL A 1096 1.47 -7.08 0.01
CA VAL A 1096 1.32 -7.36 -1.43
C VAL A 1096 0.92 -8.82 -1.68
N THR A 1097 1.57 -9.79 -1.03
CA THR A 1097 1.23 -11.21 -1.18
C THR A 1097 -0.19 -11.49 -0.67
N TYR A 1098 -0.58 -10.86 0.44
CA TYR A 1098 -1.93 -10.92 1.00
C TYR A 1098 -2.97 -10.41 0.02
N LYS A 1099 -2.77 -9.20 -0.53
CA LYS A 1099 -3.65 -8.62 -1.55
C LYS A 1099 -3.72 -9.54 -2.78
N ASN A 1100 -2.58 -9.92 -3.34
CA ASN A 1100 -2.48 -10.79 -4.53
C ASN A 1100 -3.21 -12.14 -4.33
N PHE A 1101 -3.09 -12.75 -3.15
CA PHE A 1101 -3.78 -14.00 -2.82
C PHE A 1101 -5.31 -13.81 -2.78
N TRP A 1102 -5.79 -12.85 -1.98
CA TRP A 1102 -7.23 -12.75 -1.67
C TRP A 1102 -8.10 -12.09 -2.76
N VAL A 1103 -7.54 -11.27 -3.66
CA VAL A 1103 -8.31 -10.72 -4.79
C VAL A 1103 -8.53 -11.73 -5.93
N ASP A 1104 -7.81 -12.85 -5.88
CA ASP A 1104 -7.91 -13.93 -6.86
C ASP A 1104 -8.90 -15.00 -6.38
N ALA A 1105 -10.17 -14.79 -6.74
CA ALA A 1105 -11.26 -15.71 -6.39
C ALA A 1105 -11.05 -17.15 -6.91
N LEU A 1106 -10.18 -17.39 -7.90
CA LEU A 1106 -9.85 -18.74 -8.35
C LEU A 1106 -8.82 -19.37 -7.41
N ARG A 1107 -7.74 -18.65 -7.06
CA ARG A 1107 -6.73 -19.12 -6.10
C ARG A 1107 -7.35 -19.37 -4.71
N VAL A 1108 -8.25 -18.50 -4.26
CA VAL A 1108 -8.99 -18.68 -2.99
C VAL A 1108 -9.89 -19.93 -3.05
N ALA A 1109 -10.69 -20.11 -4.10
CA ALA A 1109 -11.58 -21.29 -4.21
C ALA A 1109 -10.78 -22.61 -4.33
N GLN A 1110 -9.62 -22.60 -4.98
CA GLN A 1110 -8.70 -23.73 -5.02
C GLN A 1110 -8.10 -24.00 -3.63
N TYR A 1111 -7.66 -22.96 -2.91
CA TYR A 1111 -7.20 -23.09 -1.53
C TYR A 1111 -8.27 -23.69 -0.60
N GLU A 1112 -9.51 -23.19 -0.66
CA GLU A 1112 -10.64 -23.72 0.13
C GLU A 1112 -10.87 -25.22 -0.15
N THR A 1113 -10.74 -25.63 -1.42
CA THR A 1113 -10.83 -27.03 -1.85
C THR A 1113 -9.69 -27.89 -1.27
N ILE A 1114 -8.46 -27.38 -1.29
CA ILE A 1114 -7.26 -28.06 -0.73
C ILE A 1114 -7.41 -28.30 0.78
N VAL A 1115 -7.93 -27.32 1.52
CA VAL A 1115 -8.06 -27.40 3.00
C VAL A 1115 -9.42 -27.92 3.49
N GLY A 1116 -10.24 -28.46 2.59
CA GLY A 1116 -11.48 -29.17 2.92
C GLY A 1116 -12.58 -28.32 3.56
N VAL A 1117 -12.58 -27.00 3.35
CA VAL A 1117 -13.66 -26.10 3.79
C VAL A 1117 -14.68 -25.89 2.66
N ALA A 1118 -15.89 -25.42 2.99
CA ALA A 1118 -16.88 -25.11 1.96
C ALA A 1118 -16.46 -23.86 1.17
N ALA A 1119 -16.76 -23.82 -0.13
CA ALA A 1119 -16.46 -22.65 -0.97
C ALA A 1119 -17.15 -21.38 -0.41
N GLY A 1120 -16.38 -20.30 -0.23
CA GLY A 1120 -16.81 -19.07 0.40
C GLY A 1120 -16.63 -19.00 1.92
N THR A 1121 -16.20 -20.07 2.61
CA THR A 1121 -15.98 -20.04 4.07
C THR A 1121 -14.79 -19.15 4.46
N CYS A 1122 -13.83 -18.92 3.56
CA CYS A 1122 -12.68 -18.05 3.75
C CYS A 1122 -12.88 -16.65 3.14
N ASN A 1123 -14.07 -16.36 2.60
CA ASN A 1123 -14.44 -15.04 2.09
C ASN A 1123 -15.25 -14.24 3.12
N ASP A 1124 -15.40 -12.94 2.87
CA ASP A 1124 -16.29 -12.07 3.65
C ASP A 1124 -17.76 -12.46 3.36
N PRO A 1125 -18.62 -12.48 4.39
CA PRO A 1125 -20.05 -12.76 4.26
C PRO A 1125 -20.85 -11.61 3.60
#